data_AF-A0ABC8R5W3-F1
#
_entry.id   AF-A0ABC8R5W3-F1
#
_cell.length_a   1.000
_cell.length_b   1.000
_cell.length_c   1.000
_cell.angle_alpha   90.00
_cell.angle_beta   90.00
_cell.angle_gamma   90.00
#
_symmetry.space_group_name_H-M   'P 1'
#
loop_
_entity.id
_entity.type
_entity.pdbx_description
1 polymer ?
#
loop_
_entity_poly.entity_id
_entity_poly.type
_entity_poly.pdbx_seq_one_letter_code
_entity_poly.pdbx_strand_id
1 'polypeptide(L)'
;MYSSANTFLGGRQSRLDHLRALSFTYYTRRMLVDLTLEFQGLVPVTVAFIDRLLGCSKHCWLGERLLQAFDEYLLPKLKIDYRLESYFLVFERIAENDTIPPVGLLELLTKFMIILVDKHGPDTGLKSWSHGSKVLGICRTMLMHHHSSRLFLGLSRLLTFTCLYFPDLEVRDDARIYLRMLICVPGRKLRHILNIGEQLPGISPSPHSSSFFSVQSPRLSRDLKKSRNISSYIHFERVVPLLVKHSWSLSLSSLGIDGNKPGYLEGIWDNELTSEQTELDSSTIIQLSSETERIDQPQEPLRVMDSKISEIVRILRMHFSSIPDFRHMPGLKIRISCTLRFKSEPFNRIWGVDLPANGLDGVDALPAIYATVLKYSSSAPYGSIPSYHIPFLLGEPPENNNFFSGTNCLDIVPVENGSGEEESFKAPVMIELEPQEPTPGLVDVFIETNAENGQIISGQLQSITVGIEDMFLKAIVPDDVGGDAVPGYYADLFSALWEACGTTCSTGRETFPLKGGKGISAINGTRSVKLLEVPATSLIQAVERYLAPFVVSVNDEPLVNIVRERGIISDIIWKDLTSDSAHDVTALDTSFDSGPLYLKYTDDEHEQATHSHTSNKNIGFFHILIFLPPRFHLLFQMEVCDLSTLVRIRTDHWPCLAYIDDYLEALFFA
;
A
#
# COMPACT_ATOMS: atom_id res chain seq x y z
N MET A 1 37.47 -47.63 -56.88
CA MET A 1 37.05 -47.94 -55.50
C MET A 1 38.09 -47.53 -54.42
N TYR A 2 38.95 -46.52 -54.65
CA TYR A 2 39.93 -46.08 -53.63
C TYR A 2 39.89 -44.57 -53.28
N SER A 3 38.90 -43.81 -53.74
CA SER A 3 38.80 -42.35 -53.46
C SER A 3 37.74 -42.00 -52.40
N SER A 4 36.80 -42.91 -52.11
CA SER A 4 35.64 -42.65 -51.24
C SER A 4 35.89 -43.00 -49.76
N ALA A 5 37.04 -43.59 -49.42
CA ALA A 5 37.36 -43.99 -48.06
C ALA A 5 38.04 -42.88 -47.23
N ASN A 6 38.73 -41.93 -47.88
CA ASN A 6 39.48 -40.87 -47.18
C ASN A 6 38.62 -39.72 -46.66
N THR A 7 37.47 -39.43 -47.28
CA THR A 7 36.54 -38.38 -46.81
C THR A 7 35.67 -38.82 -45.63
N PHE A 8 35.36 -40.12 -45.51
CA PHE A 8 34.60 -40.67 -44.38
C PHE A 8 35.47 -40.83 -43.11
N LEU A 9 36.77 -41.09 -43.28
CA LEU A 9 37.74 -41.13 -42.19
C LEU A 9 38.04 -39.71 -41.66
N GLY A 10 38.19 -38.71 -42.54
CA GLY A 10 38.41 -37.31 -42.12
C GLY A 10 37.28 -36.70 -41.29
N GLY A 11 36.02 -37.01 -41.60
CA GLY A 11 34.85 -36.52 -40.84
C GLY A 11 34.64 -37.21 -39.49
N ARG A 12 34.98 -38.51 -39.37
CA ARG A 12 34.99 -39.21 -38.08
C ARG A 12 36.17 -38.78 -37.21
N GLN A 13 37.34 -38.56 -37.81
CA GLN A 13 38.51 -38.06 -37.11
C GLN A 13 38.25 -36.64 -36.56
N SER A 14 37.66 -35.75 -37.37
CA SER A 14 37.25 -34.41 -36.92
C SER A 14 36.22 -34.44 -35.77
N ARG A 15 35.22 -35.34 -35.79
CA ARG A 15 34.27 -35.51 -34.66
C ARG A 15 34.94 -36.13 -33.43
N LEU A 16 35.84 -37.10 -33.60
CA LEU A 16 36.60 -37.70 -32.50
C LEU A 16 37.58 -36.70 -31.90
N ASP A 17 38.22 -35.86 -32.70
CA ASP A 17 39.13 -34.82 -32.24
C ASP A 17 38.36 -33.69 -31.55
N HIS A 18 37.15 -33.38 -31.99
CA HIS A 18 36.26 -32.44 -31.30
C HIS A 18 35.74 -32.98 -29.96
N LEU A 19 35.38 -34.27 -29.89
CA LEU A 19 35.01 -34.96 -28.64
C LEU A 19 36.22 -35.12 -27.70
N ARG A 20 37.42 -35.40 -28.24
CA ARG A 20 38.67 -35.44 -27.48
C ARG A 20 39.05 -34.07 -26.94
N ALA A 21 38.90 -33.01 -27.73
CA ALA A 21 39.08 -31.63 -27.27
C ALA A 21 38.07 -31.24 -26.17
N LEU A 22 36.80 -31.65 -26.30
CA LEU A 22 35.79 -31.47 -25.26
C LEU A 22 36.09 -32.27 -23.98
N SER A 23 36.58 -33.51 -24.11
CA SER A 23 37.00 -34.31 -22.96
C SER A 23 38.26 -33.75 -22.29
N PHE A 24 39.24 -33.30 -23.08
CA PHE A 24 40.48 -32.71 -22.60
C PHE A 24 40.20 -31.40 -21.85
N THR A 25 39.35 -30.54 -22.40
CA THR A 25 38.91 -29.31 -21.71
C THR A 25 38.11 -29.60 -20.45
N TYR A 26 37.29 -30.66 -20.42
CA TYR A 26 36.57 -31.08 -19.21
C TYR A 26 37.51 -31.61 -18.10
N TYR A 27 38.45 -32.49 -18.44
CA TYR A 27 39.40 -33.07 -17.48
C TYR A 27 40.39 -32.03 -16.93
N THR A 28 40.94 -31.18 -17.79
CA THR A 28 41.87 -30.11 -17.38
C THR A 28 41.20 -29.11 -16.45
N ARG A 29 39.94 -28.76 -16.72
CA ARG A 29 39.10 -27.89 -15.88
C ARG A 29 38.90 -28.47 -14.48
N ARG A 30 38.52 -29.74 -14.38
CA ARG A 30 38.30 -30.42 -13.09
C ARG A 30 39.60 -30.55 -12.29
N MET A 31 40.69 -30.93 -12.97
CA MET A 31 42.02 -31.02 -12.38
C MET A 31 42.50 -29.67 -11.83
N LEU A 32 42.28 -28.56 -12.55
CA LEU A 32 42.65 -27.22 -12.07
C LEU A 32 41.85 -26.81 -10.83
N VAL A 33 40.55 -27.13 -10.77
CA VAL A 33 39.73 -26.88 -9.57
C VAL A 33 40.21 -27.72 -8.40
N ASP A 34 40.49 -29.02 -8.59
CA ASP A 34 40.94 -29.90 -7.52
C ASP A 34 42.35 -29.50 -7.02
N LEU A 35 43.27 -29.15 -7.93
CA LEU A 35 44.62 -28.66 -7.56
C LEU A 35 44.60 -27.33 -6.80
N THR A 36 43.68 -26.42 -7.15
CA THR A 36 43.54 -25.13 -6.44
C THR A 36 42.85 -25.27 -5.08
N LEU A 37 42.02 -26.30 -4.89
CA LEU A 37 41.49 -26.66 -3.56
C LEU A 37 42.58 -27.20 -2.64
N GLU A 38 43.49 -28.04 -3.17
CA GLU A 38 44.56 -28.64 -2.38
C GLU A 38 45.72 -27.67 -2.09
N PHE A 39 46.10 -26.84 -3.07
CA PHE A 39 47.28 -25.97 -2.99
C PHE A 39 46.93 -24.49 -3.12
N GLN A 40 46.78 -23.79 -1.98
CA GLN A 40 46.47 -22.35 -1.92
C GLN A 40 47.50 -21.46 -2.62
N GLY A 41 48.78 -21.86 -2.62
CA GLY A 41 49.84 -21.11 -3.33
C GLY A 41 49.71 -21.12 -4.85
N LEU A 42 48.89 -22.00 -5.42
CA LEU A 42 48.65 -22.06 -6.86
C LEU A 42 47.62 -21.01 -7.32
N VAL A 43 46.82 -20.45 -6.41
CA VAL A 43 45.72 -19.53 -6.75
C VAL A 43 46.19 -18.34 -7.60
N PRO A 44 47.26 -17.60 -7.25
CA PRO A 44 47.72 -16.47 -8.07
C PRO A 44 48.19 -16.89 -9.47
N VAL A 45 48.76 -18.10 -9.60
CA VAL A 45 49.22 -18.66 -10.88
C VAL A 45 48.01 -19.02 -11.76
N THR A 46 46.99 -19.61 -11.16
CA THR A 46 45.73 -19.93 -11.84
C THR A 46 45.01 -18.66 -12.30
N VAL A 47 44.95 -17.62 -11.47
CA VAL A 47 44.37 -16.32 -11.85
C VAL A 47 45.15 -15.68 -13.00
N ALA A 48 46.48 -15.63 -12.93
CA ALA A 48 47.30 -15.10 -14.02
C ALA A 48 47.16 -15.90 -15.33
N PHE A 49 46.86 -17.20 -15.25
CA PHE A 49 46.53 -18.02 -16.41
C PHE A 49 45.16 -17.66 -17.00
N ILE A 50 44.14 -17.48 -16.15
CA ILE A 50 42.80 -17.03 -16.58
C ILE A 50 42.89 -15.64 -17.24
N ASP A 51 43.61 -14.70 -16.64
CA ASP A 51 43.79 -13.33 -17.17
C ASP A 51 44.40 -13.34 -18.58
N ARG A 52 45.37 -14.22 -18.84
CA ARG A 52 45.96 -14.40 -20.17
C ARG A 52 44.98 -14.96 -21.18
N LEU A 53 44.05 -15.82 -20.76
CA LEU A 53 43.01 -16.38 -21.62
C LEU A 53 41.95 -15.33 -21.94
N LEU A 54 41.49 -14.57 -20.94
CA LEU A 54 40.54 -13.48 -21.10
C LEU A 54 41.09 -12.34 -21.97
N GLY A 55 42.38 -12.01 -21.82
CA GLY A 55 43.06 -11.02 -22.66
C GLY A 55 43.25 -11.43 -24.13
N CYS A 56 42.97 -12.69 -24.48
CA CYS A 56 43.09 -13.20 -25.84
C CYS A 56 41.71 -13.36 -26.49
N SER A 57 41.41 -12.57 -27.53
CA SER A 57 40.11 -12.61 -28.23
C SER A 57 39.72 -13.99 -28.79
N LYS A 58 40.70 -14.86 -29.08
CA LYS A 58 40.44 -16.24 -29.56
C LYS A 58 40.17 -17.24 -28.43
N HIS A 59 40.63 -16.96 -27.21
CA HIS A 59 40.57 -17.90 -26.08
C HIS A 59 39.74 -17.37 -24.90
N CYS A 60 39.11 -16.19 -25.03
CA CYS A 60 38.27 -15.57 -24.00
C CYS A 60 37.19 -16.53 -23.48
N TRP A 61 36.49 -17.22 -24.39
CA TRP A 61 35.51 -18.26 -24.06
C TRP A 61 36.05 -19.40 -23.17
N LEU A 62 37.33 -19.76 -23.32
CA LEU A 62 37.95 -20.78 -22.46
C LEU A 62 38.20 -20.22 -21.06
N GLY A 63 38.59 -18.94 -20.95
CA GLY A 63 38.71 -18.23 -19.69
C GLY A 63 37.36 -18.12 -18.95
N GLU A 64 36.31 -17.72 -19.65
CA GLU A 64 34.92 -17.67 -19.13
C GLU A 64 34.46 -19.05 -18.65
N ARG A 65 34.66 -20.11 -19.45
CA ARG A 65 34.29 -21.48 -19.04
C ARG A 65 35.08 -22.02 -17.86
N LEU A 66 36.33 -21.58 -17.69
CA LEU A 66 37.12 -21.90 -16.52
C LEU A 66 36.56 -21.18 -15.29
N LEU A 67 36.27 -19.88 -15.38
CA LEU A 67 35.63 -19.11 -14.31
C LEU A 67 34.27 -19.71 -13.91
N GLN A 68 33.45 -20.12 -14.87
CA GLN A 68 32.19 -20.81 -14.59
C GLN A 68 32.40 -22.12 -13.83
N ALA A 69 33.49 -22.85 -14.12
CA ALA A 69 33.81 -24.06 -13.38
C ALA A 69 34.34 -23.77 -11.97
N PHE A 70 35.02 -22.65 -11.76
CA PHE A 70 35.35 -22.19 -10.43
C PHE A 70 34.08 -21.84 -9.64
N ASP A 71 33.14 -21.12 -10.25
CA ASP A 71 31.84 -20.83 -9.62
C ASP A 71 31.07 -22.11 -9.25
N GLU A 72 30.91 -23.05 -10.19
CA GLU A 72 30.14 -24.31 -10.00
C GLU A 72 30.80 -25.33 -9.06
N TYR A 73 32.12 -25.53 -9.16
CA TYR A 73 32.80 -26.67 -8.51
C TYR A 73 33.76 -26.27 -7.39
N LEU A 74 34.29 -25.04 -7.39
CA LEU A 74 35.18 -24.55 -6.32
C LEU A 74 34.34 -24.01 -5.16
N LEU A 75 33.47 -23.02 -5.41
CA LEU A 75 32.78 -22.27 -4.35
C LEU A 75 32.04 -23.16 -3.34
N PRO A 76 31.27 -24.20 -3.74
CA PRO A 76 30.55 -25.03 -2.78
C PRO A 76 31.45 -25.91 -1.90
N LYS A 77 32.68 -26.20 -2.35
CA LYS A 77 33.64 -27.07 -1.64
C LYS A 77 34.57 -26.31 -0.70
N LEU A 78 34.58 -24.98 -0.74
CA LEU A 78 35.46 -24.17 0.10
C LEU A 78 35.02 -24.22 1.56
N LYS A 79 35.97 -24.46 2.46
CA LYS A 79 35.74 -24.32 3.89
C LYS A 79 35.66 -22.83 4.24
N ILE A 80 34.58 -22.43 4.91
CA ILE A 80 34.32 -21.04 5.26
C ILE A 80 35.08 -20.70 6.55
N ASP A 81 36.33 -20.26 6.40
CA ASP A 81 37.21 -19.83 7.48
C ASP A 81 38.09 -18.63 7.05
N TYR A 82 38.97 -18.13 7.93
CA TYR A 82 39.88 -17.03 7.60
C TYR A 82 40.89 -17.36 6.49
N ARG A 83 41.06 -18.63 6.10
CA ARG A 83 41.93 -19.02 4.98
C ARG A 83 41.27 -18.76 3.63
N LEU A 84 40.01 -18.36 3.62
CA LEU A 84 39.32 -17.92 2.40
C LEU A 84 40.03 -16.74 1.74
N GLU A 85 40.82 -15.97 2.50
CA GLU A 85 41.66 -14.86 2.01
C GLU A 85 42.47 -15.20 0.75
N SER A 86 43.00 -16.43 0.67
CA SER A 86 43.82 -16.85 -0.48
C SER A 86 43.03 -16.95 -1.79
N TYR A 87 41.70 -17.03 -1.72
CA TYR A 87 40.82 -17.20 -2.88
C TYR A 87 40.16 -15.90 -3.33
N PHE A 88 40.35 -14.77 -2.62
CA PHE A 88 39.74 -13.48 -2.99
C PHE A 88 40.11 -13.03 -4.41
N LEU A 89 41.32 -13.33 -4.88
CA LEU A 89 41.73 -13.03 -6.25
C LEU A 89 40.87 -13.78 -7.29
N VAL A 90 40.40 -14.99 -6.98
CA VAL A 90 39.48 -15.73 -7.86
C VAL A 90 38.09 -15.10 -7.79
N PHE A 91 37.65 -14.70 -6.59
CA PHE A 91 36.35 -14.07 -6.39
C PHE A 91 36.24 -12.72 -7.12
N GLU A 92 37.30 -11.90 -7.08
CA GLU A 92 37.37 -10.65 -7.83
C GLU A 92 37.22 -10.90 -9.34
N ARG A 93 37.88 -11.92 -9.89
CA ARG A 93 37.73 -12.28 -11.31
C ARG A 93 36.37 -12.83 -11.68
N ILE A 94 35.72 -13.56 -10.79
CA ILE A 94 34.33 -14.00 -10.98
C ILE A 94 33.41 -12.76 -10.97
N ALA A 95 33.62 -11.83 -10.04
CA ALA A 95 32.84 -10.59 -9.91
C ALA A 95 33.08 -9.56 -11.03
N GLU A 96 34.20 -9.64 -11.74
CA GLU A 96 34.53 -8.78 -12.88
C GLU A 96 33.87 -9.28 -14.19
N ASN A 97 33.48 -10.55 -14.24
CA ASN A 97 32.97 -11.19 -15.45
C ASN A 97 31.46 -11.03 -15.59
N ASP A 98 31.01 -10.27 -16.60
CA ASP A 98 29.59 -9.94 -16.83
C ASP A 98 28.73 -11.11 -17.34
N THR A 99 29.35 -12.17 -17.86
CA THR A 99 28.67 -13.33 -18.45
C THR A 99 28.16 -14.34 -17.41
N ILE A 100 28.84 -14.45 -16.26
CA ILE A 100 28.53 -15.43 -15.22
C ILE A 100 27.73 -14.73 -14.11
N PRO A 101 26.50 -15.15 -13.77
CA PRO A 101 25.77 -14.58 -12.65
C PRO A 101 26.46 -14.98 -11.32
N PRO A 102 26.87 -14.03 -10.47
CA PRO A 102 27.68 -14.33 -9.28
C PRO A 102 26.83 -14.81 -8.10
N VAL A 103 25.80 -15.64 -8.35
CA VAL A 103 24.85 -16.11 -7.33
C VAL A 103 25.57 -16.99 -6.31
N GLY A 104 26.36 -17.98 -6.77
CA GLY A 104 27.14 -18.86 -5.91
C GLY A 104 28.17 -18.08 -5.07
N LEU A 105 28.78 -17.07 -5.67
CA LEU A 105 29.71 -16.17 -4.98
C LEU A 105 29.00 -15.32 -3.92
N LEU A 106 27.84 -14.74 -4.21
CA LEU A 106 27.06 -13.95 -3.25
C LEU A 106 26.60 -14.80 -2.06
N GLU A 107 26.19 -16.05 -2.27
CA GLU A 107 25.84 -16.98 -1.19
C GLU A 107 27.06 -17.30 -0.30
N LEU A 108 28.21 -17.57 -0.92
CA LEU A 108 29.45 -17.84 -0.19
C LEU A 108 29.87 -16.63 0.64
N LEU A 109 29.85 -15.43 0.07
CA LEU A 109 30.22 -14.18 0.74
C LEU A 109 29.23 -13.86 1.89
N THR A 110 27.94 -14.15 1.70
CA THR A 110 26.92 -13.99 2.76
C THR A 110 27.20 -14.91 3.94
N LYS A 111 27.46 -16.20 3.68
CA LYS A 111 27.84 -17.17 4.73
C LYS A 111 29.15 -16.77 5.40
N PHE A 112 30.12 -16.26 4.64
CA PHE A 112 31.39 -15.80 5.16
C PHE A 112 31.22 -14.59 6.08
N MET A 113 30.39 -13.61 5.70
CA MET A 113 30.04 -12.46 6.54
C MET A 113 29.43 -12.88 7.87
N ILE A 114 28.51 -13.86 7.88
CA ILE A 114 27.92 -14.39 9.12
C ILE A 114 29.02 -14.94 10.05
N ILE A 115 29.96 -15.73 9.51
CA ILE A 115 31.06 -16.29 10.30
C ILE A 115 32.00 -15.20 10.84
N LEU A 116 32.25 -14.13 10.09
CA LEU A 116 33.06 -13.00 10.55
C LEU A 116 32.41 -12.29 11.74
N VAL A 117 31.08 -12.18 11.74
CA VAL A 117 30.32 -11.62 12.87
C VAL A 117 30.39 -12.56 14.08
N ASP A 118 30.14 -13.86 13.90
CA ASP A 118 30.11 -14.84 15.00
C ASP A 118 31.48 -15.04 15.67
N LYS A 119 32.57 -14.99 14.89
CA LYS A 119 33.94 -15.17 15.39
C LYS A 119 34.61 -13.87 15.81
N HIS A 120 33.86 -12.77 15.83
CA HIS A 120 34.39 -11.48 16.23
C HIS A 120 34.72 -11.46 17.73
N GLY A 121 35.97 -11.15 18.05
CA GLY A 121 36.47 -11.02 19.41
C GLY A 121 37.63 -10.02 19.48
N PRO A 122 38.14 -9.72 20.68
CA PRO A 122 39.16 -8.69 20.88
C PRO A 122 40.44 -8.92 20.05
N ASP A 123 40.82 -10.19 19.83
CA ASP A 123 42.03 -10.55 19.08
C ASP A 123 41.79 -10.75 17.56
N THR A 124 40.53 -10.90 17.14
CA THR A 124 40.15 -11.17 15.75
C THR A 124 39.54 -9.95 15.05
N GLY A 125 39.39 -8.82 15.76
CA GLY A 125 38.78 -7.59 15.23
C GLY A 125 39.44 -7.08 13.94
N LEU A 126 40.77 -6.92 13.94
CA LEU A 126 41.52 -6.46 12.77
C LEU A 126 41.37 -7.39 11.55
N LYS A 127 41.38 -8.70 11.78
CA LYS A 127 41.17 -9.69 10.71
C LYS A 127 39.74 -9.63 10.19
N SER A 128 38.76 -9.53 11.09
CA SER A 128 37.35 -9.49 10.69
C SER A 128 37.05 -8.23 9.89
N TRP A 129 37.57 -7.07 10.33
CA TRP A 129 37.54 -5.81 9.57
C TRP A 129 38.16 -5.98 8.17
N SER A 130 39.42 -6.44 8.08
CA SER A 130 40.11 -6.53 6.79
C SER A 130 39.40 -7.45 5.79
N HIS A 131 38.83 -8.56 6.27
CA HIS A 131 38.07 -9.48 5.45
C HIS A 131 36.71 -8.89 5.06
N GLY A 132 36.02 -8.22 5.98
CA GLY A 132 34.78 -7.49 5.72
C GLY A 132 34.97 -6.44 4.62
N SER A 133 36.00 -5.61 4.72
CA SER A 133 36.34 -4.61 3.71
C SER A 133 36.68 -5.22 2.35
N LYS A 134 37.37 -6.37 2.31
CA LYS A 134 37.65 -7.08 1.05
C LYS A 134 36.38 -7.62 0.39
N VAL A 135 35.44 -8.16 1.16
CA VAL A 135 34.14 -8.61 0.64
C VAL A 135 33.37 -7.42 0.07
N LEU A 136 33.37 -6.27 0.75
CA LEU A 136 32.76 -5.04 0.23
C LEU A 136 33.47 -4.54 -1.04
N GLY A 137 34.78 -4.72 -1.15
CA GLY A 137 35.54 -4.52 -2.39
C GLY A 137 35.03 -5.40 -3.54
N ILE A 138 34.79 -6.69 -3.29
CA ILE A 138 34.19 -7.60 -4.28
C ILE A 138 32.77 -7.13 -4.64
N CYS A 139 31.94 -6.74 -3.66
CA CYS A 139 30.62 -6.17 -3.90
C CYS A 139 30.68 -4.94 -4.81
N ARG A 140 31.67 -4.06 -4.60
CA ARG A 140 31.92 -2.90 -5.46
C ARG A 140 32.29 -3.34 -6.89
N THR A 141 33.16 -4.34 -7.06
CA THR A 141 33.49 -4.89 -8.37
C THR A 141 32.24 -5.46 -9.06
N MET A 142 31.40 -6.20 -8.34
CA MET A 142 30.15 -6.72 -8.89
C MET A 142 29.25 -5.58 -9.41
N LEU A 143 29.06 -4.55 -8.58
CA LEU A 143 28.30 -3.34 -8.91
C LEU A 143 28.84 -2.60 -10.15
N MET A 144 30.14 -2.72 -10.42
CA MET A 144 30.83 -2.11 -11.56
C MET A 144 30.67 -2.86 -12.87
N HIS A 145 30.61 -4.19 -12.82
CA HIS A 145 30.66 -5.03 -14.02
C HIS A 145 29.31 -5.65 -14.40
N HIS A 146 28.44 -5.94 -13.43
CA HIS A 146 27.14 -6.56 -13.70
C HIS A 146 25.99 -5.54 -13.80
N HIS A 147 24.83 -6.03 -14.26
CA HIS A 147 23.56 -5.31 -14.22
C HIS A 147 23.01 -5.30 -12.80
N SER A 148 22.56 -4.13 -12.33
CA SER A 148 22.10 -3.96 -10.94
C SER A 148 20.86 -4.79 -10.64
N SER A 149 20.00 -5.06 -11.63
CA SER A 149 18.85 -5.95 -11.50
C SER A 149 19.26 -7.39 -11.13
N ARG A 150 20.30 -7.93 -11.77
CA ARG A 150 20.82 -9.29 -11.50
C ARG A 150 21.38 -9.45 -10.09
N LEU A 151 22.04 -8.41 -9.60
CA LEU A 151 22.66 -8.45 -8.28
C LEU A 151 21.68 -8.13 -7.16
N PHE A 152 20.55 -7.49 -7.47
CA PHE A 152 19.72 -6.81 -6.48
C PHE A 152 19.37 -7.70 -5.30
N LEU A 153 18.79 -8.88 -5.53
CA LEU A 153 18.31 -9.74 -4.44
C LEU A 153 19.45 -10.26 -3.56
N GLY A 154 20.47 -10.89 -4.16
CA GLY A 154 21.58 -11.46 -3.40
C GLY A 154 22.45 -10.41 -2.71
N LEU A 155 22.76 -9.32 -3.42
CA LEU A 155 23.61 -8.26 -2.91
C LEU A 155 22.89 -7.39 -1.87
N SER A 156 21.59 -7.11 -2.03
CA SER A 156 20.81 -6.39 -1.01
C SER A 156 20.72 -7.15 0.30
N ARG A 157 20.56 -8.49 0.26
CA ARG A 157 20.58 -9.34 1.45
C ARG A 157 21.92 -9.29 2.17
N LEU A 158 23.03 -9.47 1.43
CA LEU A 158 24.38 -9.40 1.98
C LEU A 158 24.68 -8.02 2.60
N LEU A 159 24.40 -6.94 1.87
CA LEU A 159 24.66 -5.58 2.34
C LEU A 159 23.76 -5.22 3.53
N THR A 160 22.48 -5.58 3.51
CA THR A 160 21.56 -5.35 4.65
C THR A 160 22.03 -6.09 5.89
N PHE A 161 22.41 -7.36 5.77
CA PHE A 161 22.98 -8.12 6.87
C PHE A 161 24.22 -7.42 7.45
N THR A 162 25.14 -7.00 6.57
CA THR A 162 26.37 -6.31 6.98
C THR A 162 26.05 -4.98 7.67
N CYS A 163 25.09 -4.20 7.17
CA CYS A 163 24.66 -2.93 7.78
C CYS A 163 24.12 -3.08 9.21
N LEU A 164 23.41 -4.19 9.47
CA LEU A 164 22.71 -4.42 10.72
C LEU A 164 23.60 -5.07 11.77
N TYR A 165 24.38 -6.09 11.38
CA TYR A 165 25.02 -7.01 12.31
C TYR A 165 26.55 -6.94 12.35
N PHE A 166 27.20 -6.33 11.36
CA PHE A 166 28.67 -6.30 11.36
C PHE A 166 29.19 -5.46 12.54
N PRO A 167 30.20 -5.91 13.29
CA PRO A 167 30.64 -5.24 14.51
C PRO A 167 31.38 -3.92 14.26
N ASP A 168 32.13 -3.84 13.15
CA ASP A 168 32.91 -2.65 12.79
C ASP A 168 32.06 -1.57 12.11
N LEU A 169 32.23 -0.31 12.52
CA LEU A 169 31.42 0.81 12.04
C LEU A 169 31.73 1.23 10.60
N GLU A 170 32.99 1.18 10.17
CA GLU A 170 33.41 1.57 8.82
C GLU A 170 32.82 0.59 7.79
N VAL A 171 32.94 -0.71 8.05
CA VAL A 171 32.37 -1.76 7.18
C VAL A 171 30.83 -1.62 7.09
N ARG A 172 30.15 -1.26 8.19
CA ARG A 172 28.71 -1.01 8.15
C ARG A 172 28.35 0.21 7.30
N ASP A 173 29.10 1.29 7.41
CA ASP A 173 28.82 2.52 6.69
C ASP A 173 29.06 2.35 5.19
N ASP A 174 30.15 1.68 4.80
CA ASP A 174 30.41 1.33 3.40
C ASP A 174 29.31 0.42 2.82
N ALA A 175 28.86 -0.58 3.61
CA ALA A 175 27.74 -1.42 3.21
C ALA A 175 26.44 -0.61 3.00
N ARG A 176 26.17 0.38 3.86
CA ARG A 176 25.00 1.28 3.71
C ARG A 176 25.10 2.11 2.45
N ILE A 177 26.29 2.65 2.15
CA ILE A 177 26.53 3.44 0.95
C ILE A 177 26.26 2.60 -0.30
N TYR A 178 26.84 1.39 -0.38
CA TYR A 178 26.60 0.50 -1.51
C TYR A 178 25.14 0.05 -1.62
N LEU A 179 24.47 -0.20 -0.49
CA LEU A 179 23.05 -0.54 -0.48
C LEU A 179 22.20 0.62 -1.02
N ARG A 180 22.46 1.84 -0.57
CA ARG A 180 21.77 3.04 -1.06
C ARG A 180 22.03 3.29 -2.54
N MET A 181 23.25 3.07 -3.02
CA MET A 181 23.58 3.16 -4.44
C MET A 181 22.82 2.12 -5.26
N LEU A 182 22.87 0.84 -4.85
CA LEU A 182 22.18 -0.27 -5.53
C LEU A 182 20.68 -0.02 -5.67
N ILE A 183 20.06 0.53 -4.63
CA ILE A 183 18.63 0.75 -4.59
C ILE A 183 18.23 2.02 -5.36
N CYS A 184 18.95 3.14 -5.20
CA CYS A 184 18.47 4.44 -5.66
C CYS A 184 19.11 4.94 -6.96
N VAL A 185 20.21 4.33 -7.41
CA VAL A 185 20.99 4.82 -8.56
C VAL A 185 20.87 3.83 -9.73
N PRO A 186 20.46 4.29 -10.93
CA PRO A 186 20.42 3.44 -12.11
C PRO A 186 21.79 2.82 -12.42
N GLY A 187 21.81 1.54 -12.83
CA GLY A 187 23.05 0.78 -13.02
C GLY A 187 24.10 1.48 -13.89
N ARG A 188 23.71 2.11 -15.01
CA ARG A 188 24.67 2.87 -15.84
C ARG A 188 25.31 4.05 -15.10
N LYS A 189 24.51 4.81 -14.35
CA LYS A 189 24.98 5.97 -13.57
C LYS A 189 25.82 5.52 -12.37
N LEU A 190 25.43 4.41 -11.75
CA LEU A 190 26.15 3.78 -10.64
C LEU A 190 27.56 3.39 -11.08
N ARG A 191 27.70 2.70 -12.22
CA ARG A 191 29.01 2.38 -12.81
C ARG A 191 29.85 3.62 -13.08
N HIS A 192 29.25 4.71 -13.58
CA HIS A 192 29.98 5.95 -13.81
C HIS A 192 30.48 6.59 -12.50
N ILE A 193 29.64 6.66 -11.46
CA ILE A 193 30.01 7.20 -10.15
C ILE A 193 31.16 6.41 -9.54
N LEU A 194 31.09 5.08 -9.58
CA LEU A 194 32.11 4.21 -9.02
C LEU A 194 33.42 4.26 -9.83
N ASN A 195 33.37 4.40 -11.16
CA ASN A 195 34.55 4.60 -12.03
C ASN A 195 35.27 5.93 -11.80
N ILE A 196 34.54 7.01 -11.50
CA ILE A 196 35.16 8.33 -11.22
C ILE A 196 36.10 8.24 -10.02
N GLY A 197 35.79 7.39 -9.03
CA GLY A 197 36.65 7.15 -7.87
C GLY A 197 38.02 6.53 -8.22
N GLU A 198 38.15 5.85 -9.37
CA GLU A 198 39.40 5.22 -9.81
C GLU A 198 40.27 6.12 -10.71
N GLN A 199 39.67 7.12 -11.35
CA GLN A 199 40.35 7.98 -12.35
C GLN A 199 41.12 9.18 -11.76
N LEU A 200 41.50 9.16 -10.47
CA LEU A 200 42.44 10.15 -9.90
C LEU A 200 43.81 9.48 -9.67
N PRO A 201 44.74 9.49 -10.65
CA PRO A 201 46.10 9.07 -10.41
C PRO A 201 46.83 10.18 -9.64
N GLY A 202 47.17 9.94 -8.38
CA GLY A 202 48.32 10.61 -7.74
C GLY A 202 48.08 11.65 -6.65
N ILE A 203 46.97 11.61 -5.89
CA ILE A 203 46.86 12.42 -4.66
C ILE A 203 46.38 11.54 -3.51
N SER A 204 47.15 11.51 -2.42
CA SER A 204 46.85 10.82 -1.16
C SER A 204 45.42 11.11 -0.68
N PRO A 205 44.74 10.15 -0.03
CA PRO A 205 43.37 10.34 0.45
C PRO A 205 43.37 11.46 1.49
N SER A 206 42.78 12.60 1.16
CA SER A 206 42.52 13.69 2.11
C SER A 206 41.09 13.57 2.65
N PRO A 207 40.84 13.94 3.92
CA PRO A 207 39.63 13.56 4.64
C PRO A 207 38.42 14.48 4.41
N HIS A 208 38.35 15.22 3.30
CA HIS A 208 37.27 16.19 3.06
C HIS A 208 36.55 15.94 1.73
N SER A 209 35.62 14.99 1.81
CA SER A 209 34.67 14.58 0.78
C SER A 209 33.50 15.57 0.65
N SER A 210 33.73 16.77 0.11
CA SER A 210 32.66 17.75 -0.08
C SER A 210 32.51 18.32 -1.50
N SER A 211 33.33 17.88 -2.47
CA SER A 211 33.18 18.34 -3.88
C SER A 211 32.49 17.33 -4.81
N PHE A 212 32.03 16.18 -4.31
CA PHE A 212 31.47 15.10 -5.12
C PHE A 212 30.09 15.39 -5.74
N PHE A 213 29.36 16.40 -5.24
CA PHE A 213 27.97 16.66 -5.63
C PHE A 213 27.78 17.76 -6.69
N SER A 214 28.85 18.35 -7.24
CA SER A 214 28.73 19.41 -8.26
C SER A 214 28.76 18.90 -9.71
N VAL A 215 28.38 17.65 -9.97
CA VAL A 215 28.17 17.18 -11.35
C VAL A 215 26.85 17.75 -11.84
N GLN A 216 26.92 18.75 -12.73
CA GLN A 216 25.76 19.20 -13.50
C GLN A 216 25.09 17.97 -14.10
N SER A 217 23.83 17.72 -13.73
CA SER A 217 23.08 16.60 -14.26
C SER A 217 23.09 16.67 -15.78
N PRO A 218 23.54 15.64 -16.52
CA PRO A 218 23.28 15.61 -17.95
C PRO A 218 21.77 15.72 -18.11
N ARG A 219 21.32 16.73 -18.86
CA ARG A 219 19.91 16.91 -19.23
C ARG A 219 19.52 15.72 -20.10
N LEU A 220 19.20 14.60 -19.48
CA LEU A 220 18.73 13.39 -20.16
C LEU A 220 17.38 13.73 -20.76
N SER A 221 17.30 13.59 -22.09
CA SER A 221 16.17 13.99 -22.91
C SER A 221 14.88 13.32 -22.44
N ARG A 222 13.91 14.12 -22.02
CA ARG A 222 12.53 13.68 -21.81
C ARG A 222 11.92 13.33 -23.16
N ASP A 223 11.86 12.04 -23.51
CA ASP A 223 11.20 11.61 -24.74
C ASP A 223 9.69 11.55 -24.52
N LEU A 224 9.03 12.68 -24.72
CA LEU A 224 7.59 12.87 -24.54
C LEU A 224 6.73 11.92 -25.42
N LYS A 225 7.30 11.36 -26.50
CA LYS A 225 6.59 10.41 -27.36
C LYS A 225 6.50 9.02 -26.73
N LYS A 226 7.54 8.58 -25.99
CA LYS A 226 7.57 7.29 -25.29
C LYS A 226 6.72 7.27 -24.02
N SER A 227 6.51 8.44 -23.42
CA SER A 227 5.71 8.58 -22.18
C SER A 227 4.20 8.59 -22.38
N ARG A 228 3.69 8.62 -23.62
CA ARG A 228 2.26 8.84 -23.88
C ARG A 228 1.35 7.64 -23.53
N ASN A 229 1.92 6.43 -23.39
CA ASN A 229 1.18 5.18 -23.13
C ASN A 229 1.75 4.39 -21.93
N ILE A 230 2.26 5.05 -20.89
CA ILE A 230 2.89 4.36 -19.75
C ILE A 230 1.93 3.41 -19.03
N SER A 231 0.64 3.76 -18.93
CA SER A 231 -0.41 2.93 -18.34
C SER A 231 -0.65 1.57 -19.02
N SER A 232 -0.14 1.37 -20.24
CA SER A 232 -0.25 0.09 -20.95
C SER A 232 0.72 -0.98 -20.46
N TYR A 233 1.79 -0.58 -19.75
CA TYR A 233 2.81 -1.50 -19.26
C TYR A 233 3.23 -1.26 -17.81
N ILE A 234 2.93 -0.11 -17.21
CA ILE A 234 3.02 0.11 -15.76
C ILE A 234 1.58 0.17 -15.22
N HIS A 235 1.26 -0.74 -14.32
CA HIS A 235 -0.07 -0.90 -13.75
C HIS A 235 -0.06 -0.49 -12.28
N PHE A 236 -1.01 0.34 -11.92
CA PHE A 236 -1.26 0.75 -10.55
C PHE A 236 -2.71 0.41 -10.23
N GLU A 237 -2.91 -0.58 -9.38
CA GLU A 237 -4.20 -1.23 -9.16
C GLU A 237 -4.55 -1.23 -7.67
N ARG A 238 -5.83 -1.09 -7.34
CA ARG A 238 -6.31 -1.26 -5.97
C ARG A 238 -6.22 -2.72 -5.57
N VAL A 239 -5.87 -2.99 -4.31
CA VAL A 239 -5.89 -4.35 -3.74
C VAL A 239 -7.32 -4.79 -3.46
N VAL A 240 -8.14 -3.89 -2.91
CA VAL A 240 -9.56 -4.15 -2.62
C VAL A 240 -10.41 -3.46 -3.70
N PRO A 241 -11.18 -4.22 -4.49
CA PRO A 241 -12.09 -3.65 -5.48
C PRO A 241 -13.27 -2.97 -4.79
N LEU A 242 -13.78 -1.91 -5.41
CA LEU A 242 -15.02 -1.26 -4.99
C LEU A 242 -16.22 -2.14 -5.34
N LEU A 243 -17.27 -2.03 -4.52
CA LEU A 243 -18.57 -2.63 -4.84
C LEU A 243 -19.21 -1.88 -5.99
N VAL A 244 -19.12 -0.55 -5.95
CA VAL A 244 -19.60 0.31 -7.03
C VAL A 244 -18.46 0.52 -8.04
N LYS A 245 -18.46 -0.27 -9.11
CA LYS A 245 -17.42 -0.21 -10.17
C LYS A 245 -17.45 1.09 -10.99
N HIS A 246 -18.60 1.76 -11.04
CA HIS A 246 -18.79 3.00 -11.77
C HIS A 246 -19.26 4.09 -10.81
N SER A 247 -18.32 4.78 -10.17
CA SER A 247 -18.63 6.06 -9.52
C SER A 247 -18.91 7.06 -10.63
N TRP A 248 -20.17 7.27 -11.02
CA TRP A 248 -20.50 8.44 -11.83
C TRP A 248 -20.14 9.67 -11.00
N SER A 249 -19.25 10.50 -11.52
CA SER A 249 -19.01 11.83 -10.98
C SER A 249 -20.27 12.65 -11.18
N LEU A 250 -21.27 12.48 -10.32
CA LEU A 250 -22.19 13.55 -9.99
C LEU A 250 -21.41 14.52 -9.10
N SER A 251 -20.36 15.14 -9.64
CA SER A 251 -19.95 16.43 -9.14
C SER A 251 -21.13 17.34 -9.48
N LEU A 252 -22.02 17.54 -8.51
CA LEU A 252 -22.91 18.68 -8.54
C LEU A 252 -21.98 19.89 -8.53
N SER A 253 -21.62 20.38 -9.71
CA SER A 253 -21.02 21.70 -9.85
C SER A 253 -21.98 22.63 -9.14
N SER A 254 -21.54 23.21 -8.02
CA SER A 254 -22.24 24.34 -7.43
C SER A 254 -22.53 25.31 -8.58
N LEU A 255 -23.80 25.58 -8.85
CA LEU A 255 -24.25 26.35 -10.00
C LEU A 255 -23.73 27.79 -9.86
N GLY A 256 -22.50 28.04 -10.30
CA GLY A 256 -21.82 29.33 -10.28
C GLY A 256 -21.72 29.85 -11.71
N ILE A 257 -22.63 30.76 -12.05
CA ILE A 257 -22.58 31.53 -13.29
C ILE A 257 -21.46 32.58 -13.17
N ASP A 258 -20.49 32.43 -14.08
CA ASP A 258 -19.53 33.42 -14.62
C ASP A 258 -18.29 33.86 -13.81
N GLY A 259 -17.12 33.58 -14.41
CA GLY A 259 -16.03 34.53 -14.64
C GLY A 259 -15.21 35.11 -13.47
N ASN A 260 -14.03 34.51 -13.24
CA ASN A 260 -12.82 35.16 -12.68
C ASN A 260 -12.89 35.77 -11.27
N LYS A 261 -12.94 34.89 -10.27
CA LYS A 261 -12.23 34.90 -8.97
C LYS A 261 -12.76 33.70 -8.17
N PRO A 262 -11.99 33.03 -7.29
CA PRO A 262 -12.55 31.98 -6.43
C PRO A 262 -13.46 32.66 -5.40
N GLY A 263 -14.73 32.83 -5.77
CA GLY A 263 -15.79 33.26 -4.87
C GLY A 263 -16.06 32.11 -3.90
N TYR A 264 -15.70 32.32 -2.63
CA TYR A 264 -16.26 31.58 -1.52
C TYR A 264 -17.79 31.60 -1.67
N LEU A 265 -18.43 30.43 -1.78
CA LEU A 265 -19.83 30.34 -1.42
C LEU A 265 -19.90 30.48 0.09
N GLU A 266 -20.41 31.63 0.51
CA GLU A 266 -20.89 31.94 1.84
C GLU A 266 -21.94 30.88 2.21
N GLY A 267 -21.48 29.77 2.77
CA GLY A 267 -22.31 28.91 3.59
C GLY A 267 -22.92 29.79 4.66
N ILE A 268 -24.24 29.71 4.81
CA ILE A 268 -25.04 30.42 5.81
C ILE A 268 -24.20 30.59 7.07
N TRP A 269 -23.82 31.85 7.36
CA TRP A 269 -22.96 32.19 8.48
C TRP A 269 -23.50 31.55 9.76
N ASP A 270 -22.74 30.61 10.31
CA ASP A 270 -22.74 30.33 11.74
C ASP A 270 -21.94 31.46 12.39
N ASN A 271 -22.62 32.24 13.23
CA ASN A 271 -22.14 33.50 13.81
C ASN A 271 -20.69 33.43 14.31
N GLU A 272 -19.82 34.17 13.64
CA GLU A 272 -18.51 34.57 14.16
C GLU A 272 -18.74 35.64 15.23
N LEU A 273 -18.21 35.46 16.45
CA LEU A 273 -18.24 36.52 17.47
C LEU A 273 -17.41 37.70 16.97
N THR A 274 -18.09 38.72 16.44
CA THR A 274 -17.49 39.96 15.99
C THR A 274 -16.99 40.75 17.20
N SER A 275 -15.68 40.84 17.37
CA SER A 275 -15.06 41.84 18.24
C SER A 275 -15.22 43.20 17.57
N GLU A 276 -16.16 44.02 18.04
CA GLU A 276 -16.30 45.41 17.59
C GLU A 276 -15.04 46.20 17.99
N GLN A 277 -14.19 46.51 17.01
CA GLN A 277 -13.29 47.66 17.08
C GLN A 277 -14.06 48.88 16.57
N THR A 278 -14.44 49.76 17.48
CA THR A 278 -14.82 51.14 17.13
C THR A 278 -13.68 52.05 17.57
N GLU A 279 -13.03 52.72 16.61
CA GLU A 279 -12.00 53.73 16.87
C GLU A 279 -12.63 55.08 17.30
N LEU A 280 -12.09 55.62 18.41
CA LEU A 280 -11.92 57.03 18.85
C LEU A 280 -13.16 57.98 18.84
N ASP A 281 -13.45 58.72 19.93
CA ASP A 281 -12.58 59.80 20.43
C ASP A 281 -12.88 60.29 21.88
N SER A 282 -11.78 60.66 22.57
CA SER A 282 -11.61 61.72 23.58
C SER A 282 -12.34 61.71 24.94
N SER A 283 -11.62 61.42 26.03
CA SER A 283 -11.05 62.41 26.99
C SER A 283 -10.89 61.94 28.47
N THR A 284 -9.68 62.17 29.00
CA THR A 284 -9.28 62.55 30.39
C THR A 284 -9.39 61.58 31.60
N ILE A 285 -8.20 61.06 32.00
CA ILE A 285 -7.58 60.89 33.35
C ILE A 285 -8.42 60.38 34.57
N ILE A 286 -8.00 59.25 35.19
CA ILE A 286 -7.48 59.07 36.59
C ILE A 286 -7.59 57.58 37.05
N GLN A 287 -6.48 57.09 37.62
CA GLN A 287 -6.20 55.94 38.50
C GLN A 287 -7.37 55.13 39.13
N LEU A 288 -7.25 53.78 39.20
CA LEU A 288 -6.94 52.99 40.43
C LEU A 288 -7.28 51.47 40.30
N SER A 289 -6.31 50.63 40.64
CA SER A 289 -6.34 49.32 41.35
C SER A 289 -7.28 48.15 40.97
N SER A 290 -6.62 46.99 40.88
CA SER A 290 -7.02 45.58 41.06
C SER A 290 -8.43 45.22 41.56
N GLU A 291 -9.05 44.19 40.96
CA GLU A 291 -9.24 42.87 41.61
C GLU A 291 -10.06 41.89 40.73
N THR A 292 -9.58 40.64 40.68
CA THR A 292 -10.35 39.38 40.62
C THR A 292 -10.97 38.88 39.29
N GLU A 293 -10.42 37.75 38.85
CA GLU A 293 -11.00 36.63 38.07
C GLU A 293 -12.51 36.68 37.79
N ARG A 294 -12.91 36.63 36.50
CA ARG A 294 -13.89 35.65 35.95
C ARG A 294 -13.62 35.44 34.45
N ILE A 295 -13.45 34.17 34.07
CA ILE A 295 -13.41 33.71 32.68
C ILE A 295 -14.86 33.66 32.18
N ASP A 296 -15.20 34.49 31.21
CA ASP A 296 -16.52 34.51 30.57
C ASP A 296 -16.71 33.26 29.70
N GLN A 297 -17.48 32.30 30.21
CA GLN A 297 -18.17 31.31 29.37
C GLN A 297 -19.34 31.99 28.67
N PRO A 298 -19.59 31.74 27.37
CA PRO A 298 -20.83 32.21 26.75
C PRO A 298 -22.02 31.51 27.43
N GLN A 299 -22.84 32.28 28.14
CA GLN A 299 -24.10 31.78 28.73
C GLN A 299 -25.08 31.41 27.60
N GLU A 300 -25.29 30.11 27.41
CA GLU A 300 -26.35 29.59 26.53
C GLU A 300 -27.75 29.96 27.10
N PRO A 301 -28.74 30.25 26.26
CA PRO A 301 -30.09 30.57 26.71
C PRO A 301 -30.73 29.34 27.35
N LEU A 302 -30.96 29.40 28.67
CA LEU A 302 -31.69 28.38 29.44
C LEU A 302 -33.06 28.10 28.81
N ARG A 303 -33.20 26.96 28.15
CA ARG A 303 -34.48 26.42 27.69
C ARG A 303 -34.87 25.24 28.56
N VAL A 304 -36.14 25.15 28.92
CA VAL A 304 -36.69 23.97 29.60
C VAL A 304 -36.66 22.82 28.61
N MET A 305 -35.76 21.87 28.84
CA MET A 305 -35.55 20.72 27.98
C MET A 305 -36.07 19.48 28.70
N ASP A 306 -36.75 18.59 27.97
CA ASP A 306 -37.16 17.30 28.52
C ASP A 306 -35.91 16.47 28.88
N SER A 307 -36.01 15.69 29.95
CA SER A 307 -35.02 14.72 30.41
C SER A 307 -34.44 13.87 29.26
N LYS A 308 -35.28 13.40 28.34
CA LYS A 308 -34.87 12.61 27.16
C LYS A 308 -34.01 13.42 26.19
N ILE A 309 -34.39 14.67 25.91
CA ILE A 309 -33.65 15.55 25.00
C ILE A 309 -32.33 15.95 25.63
N SER A 310 -32.32 16.25 26.94
CA SER A 310 -31.08 16.54 27.67
C SER A 310 -30.06 15.41 27.60
N GLU A 311 -30.53 14.17 27.66
CA GLU A 311 -29.65 13.01 27.55
C GLU A 311 -29.09 12.83 26.14
N ILE A 312 -29.94 12.99 25.11
CA ILE A 312 -29.51 12.99 23.70
C ILE A 312 -28.42 14.04 23.47
N VAL A 313 -28.65 15.27 23.93
CA VAL A 313 -27.71 16.39 23.79
C VAL A 313 -26.39 16.12 24.51
N ARG A 314 -26.45 15.52 25.71
CA ARG A 314 -25.26 15.14 26.48
C ARG A 314 -24.39 14.14 25.71
N ILE A 315 -25.00 13.10 25.14
CA ILE A 315 -24.30 12.09 24.33
C ILE A 315 -23.67 12.72 23.08
N LEU A 316 -24.42 13.56 22.37
CA LEU A 316 -23.94 14.23 21.16
C LEU A 316 -22.79 15.20 21.46
N ARG A 317 -22.89 16.02 22.53
CA ARG A 317 -21.80 16.92 22.95
C ARG A 317 -20.53 16.12 23.25
N MET A 318 -20.65 15.01 23.97
CA MET A 318 -19.53 14.13 24.25
C MET A 318 -18.89 13.59 22.96
N HIS A 319 -19.72 13.13 22.01
CA HIS A 319 -19.24 12.60 20.74
C HIS A 319 -18.54 13.65 19.87
N PHE A 320 -19.20 14.78 19.59
CA PHE A 320 -18.64 15.84 18.74
C PHE A 320 -17.38 16.49 19.34
N SER A 321 -17.27 16.57 20.67
CA SER A 321 -16.05 17.04 21.33
C SER A 321 -14.83 16.15 21.09
N SER A 322 -15.05 14.90 20.67
CA SER A 322 -13.99 13.94 20.32
C SER A 322 -13.59 14.01 18.84
N ILE A 323 -14.42 14.61 17.98
CA ILE A 323 -14.17 14.73 16.53
C ILE A 323 -13.19 15.89 16.27
N PRO A 324 -12.07 15.66 15.55
CA PRO A 324 -11.11 16.71 15.22
C PRO A 324 -11.72 17.77 14.28
N ASP A 325 -11.50 19.04 14.61
CA ASP A 325 -11.78 20.13 13.68
C ASP A 325 -10.68 20.23 12.62
N PHE A 326 -10.95 19.67 11.43
CA PHE A 326 -10.01 19.62 10.31
C PHE A 326 -9.54 21.01 9.82
N ARG A 327 -10.26 22.09 10.16
CA ARG A 327 -9.86 23.46 9.78
C ARG A 327 -8.68 23.98 10.60
N HIS A 328 -8.51 23.45 11.81
CA HIS A 328 -7.52 23.92 12.78
C HIS A 328 -6.52 22.83 13.20
N MET A 329 -6.81 21.58 12.89
CA MET A 329 -6.04 20.38 13.24
C MET A 329 -6.03 19.40 12.04
N PRO A 330 -5.07 18.47 11.95
CA PRO A 330 -5.13 17.44 10.91
C PRO A 330 -6.42 16.63 11.01
N GLY A 331 -7.13 16.50 9.89
CA GLY A 331 -8.37 15.75 9.79
C GLY A 331 -8.16 14.23 9.86
N LEU A 332 -9.27 13.50 9.80
CA LEU A 332 -9.26 12.04 9.76
C LEU A 332 -8.82 11.57 8.37
N LYS A 333 -7.88 10.61 8.35
CA LYS A 333 -7.33 10.06 7.12
C LYS A 333 -7.94 8.70 6.80
N ILE A 334 -8.33 8.51 5.55
CA ILE A 334 -8.69 7.21 4.97
C ILE A 334 -7.51 6.65 4.20
N ARG A 335 -7.40 5.32 4.13
CA ARG A 335 -6.26 4.62 3.54
C ARG A 335 -6.71 3.67 2.44
N ILE A 336 -6.16 3.84 1.25
CA ILE A 336 -6.43 2.98 0.09
C ILE A 336 -5.17 2.17 -0.22
N SER A 337 -5.31 0.85 -0.14
CA SER A 337 -4.25 -0.10 -0.47
C SER A 337 -4.20 -0.33 -1.98
N CYS A 338 -3.04 -0.06 -2.57
CA CYS A 338 -2.74 -0.23 -3.99
C CYS A 338 -1.46 -1.04 -4.21
N THR A 339 -1.29 -1.55 -5.41
CA THR A 339 -0.08 -2.26 -5.85
C THR A 339 0.43 -1.65 -7.15
N LEU A 340 1.73 -1.35 -7.20
CA LEU A 340 2.43 -0.94 -8.42
C LEU A 340 3.20 -2.12 -9.00
N ARG A 341 3.04 -2.37 -10.30
CA ARG A 341 3.76 -3.40 -11.06
C ARG A 341 4.01 -2.95 -12.48
N PHE A 342 4.94 -3.58 -13.19
CA PHE A 342 5.12 -3.32 -14.61
C PHE A 342 5.54 -4.56 -15.39
N LYS A 343 5.11 -4.65 -16.65
CA LYS A 343 5.37 -5.78 -17.54
C LYS A 343 6.72 -5.64 -18.23
N SER A 344 7.56 -6.67 -18.11
CA SER A 344 8.94 -6.63 -18.61
C SER A 344 9.07 -6.52 -20.13
N GLU A 345 8.28 -7.29 -20.89
CA GLU A 345 8.36 -7.29 -22.36
C GLU A 345 8.06 -5.92 -23.01
N PRO A 346 6.88 -5.30 -22.78
CA PRO A 346 6.56 -4.01 -23.38
C PRO A 346 7.49 -2.90 -22.87
N PHE A 347 7.93 -2.98 -21.61
CA PHE A 347 8.90 -2.05 -21.06
C PHE A 347 10.23 -2.11 -21.82
N ASN A 348 10.78 -3.31 -22.04
CA ASN A 348 12.02 -3.50 -22.79
C ASN A 348 11.90 -3.07 -24.26
N ARG A 349 10.74 -3.25 -24.91
CA ARG A 349 10.56 -2.77 -26.30
C ARG A 349 10.65 -1.25 -26.44
N ILE A 350 10.30 -0.49 -25.39
CA ILE A 350 10.24 0.98 -25.43
C ILE A 350 11.51 1.61 -24.86
N TRP A 351 12.01 1.04 -23.76
CA TRP A 351 13.09 1.57 -22.93
C TRP A 351 14.37 0.73 -22.93
N GLY A 352 14.30 -0.50 -23.46
CA GLY A 352 15.45 -1.39 -23.59
C GLY A 352 16.50 -0.84 -24.56
N VAL A 353 17.71 -1.34 -24.38
CA VAL A 353 18.84 -1.10 -25.29
C VAL A 353 18.79 -2.21 -26.34
N ASP A 354 18.95 -1.88 -27.62
CA ASP A 354 19.05 -2.86 -28.71
C ASP A 354 20.27 -3.78 -28.48
N LEU A 355 20.10 -4.84 -27.69
CA LEU A 355 21.06 -5.92 -27.54
C LEU A 355 20.46 -7.16 -28.20
N PRO A 356 21.20 -7.85 -29.10
CA PRO A 356 20.71 -9.05 -29.76
C PRO A 356 20.41 -10.10 -28.70
N ALA A 357 19.17 -10.61 -28.75
CA ALA A 357 18.67 -11.68 -27.90
C ALA A 357 19.49 -12.97 -28.15
N ASN A 358 20.58 -13.14 -27.41
CA ASN A 358 21.28 -14.41 -27.31
C ASN A 358 21.29 -14.86 -25.85
N GLY A 359 20.33 -15.74 -25.53
CA GLY A 359 20.53 -16.84 -24.57
C GLY A 359 20.55 -16.52 -23.08
N LEU A 360 19.84 -15.51 -22.60
CA LEU A 360 19.63 -15.31 -21.16
C LEU A 360 18.23 -15.81 -20.80
N ASP A 361 18.16 -16.93 -20.10
CA ASP A 361 16.93 -17.53 -19.57
C ASP A 361 16.82 -17.18 -18.07
N GLY A 362 15.60 -16.87 -17.59
CA GLY A 362 15.32 -16.63 -16.17
C GLY A 362 15.24 -15.17 -15.70
N VAL A 363 14.91 -15.02 -14.40
CA VAL A 363 14.71 -13.76 -13.62
C VAL A 363 15.86 -12.74 -13.82
N ASP A 364 17.03 -13.21 -14.28
CA ASP A 364 18.26 -12.46 -14.52
C ASP A 364 18.29 -11.59 -15.80
N ALA A 365 17.20 -11.56 -16.57
CA ALA A 365 17.03 -10.70 -17.75
C ALA A 365 15.94 -9.61 -17.57
N LEU A 366 15.35 -9.49 -16.38
CA LEU A 366 14.20 -8.61 -16.16
C LEU A 366 14.65 -7.14 -16.00
N PRO A 367 13.95 -6.19 -16.63
CA PRO A 367 14.20 -4.77 -16.43
C PRO A 367 13.86 -4.35 -15.01
N ALA A 368 14.52 -3.28 -14.55
CA ALA A 368 14.24 -2.65 -13.26
C ALA A 368 14.03 -1.15 -13.41
N ILE A 369 13.23 -0.60 -12.48
CA ILE A 369 13.05 0.84 -12.30
C ILE A 369 13.54 1.27 -10.92
N TYR A 370 14.09 2.48 -10.85
CA TYR A 370 14.80 3.00 -9.67
C TYR A 370 14.24 4.37 -9.27
N ALA A 371 14.20 4.62 -7.96
CA ALA A 371 13.77 5.88 -7.35
C ALA A 371 12.44 6.39 -7.92
N THR A 372 11.44 5.52 -7.93
CA THR A 372 10.10 5.84 -8.38
C THR A 372 9.41 6.76 -7.38
N VAL A 373 8.82 7.83 -7.89
CA VAL A 373 8.00 8.79 -7.13
C VAL A 373 6.59 8.79 -7.73
N LEU A 374 5.61 8.50 -6.90
CA LEU A 374 4.19 8.62 -7.22
C LEU A 374 3.69 9.96 -6.67
N LYS A 375 3.09 10.76 -7.54
CA LYS A 375 2.44 12.03 -7.21
C LYS A 375 0.94 11.88 -7.49
N TYR A 376 0.13 12.50 -6.65
CA TYR A 376 -1.32 12.35 -6.70
C TYR A 376 -1.98 13.70 -6.89
N SER A 377 -3.06 13.74 -7.65
CA SER A 377 -4.02 14.86 -7.66
C SER A 377 -5.43 14.31 -7.65
N SER A 378 -6.38 15.05 -7.10
CA SER A 378 -7.78 14.62 -7.10
C SER A 378 -8.71 15.75 -7.52
N SER A 379 -9.82 15.36 -8.13
CA SER A 379 -10.94 16.25 -8.43
C SER A 379 -11.88 16.48 -7.24
N ALA A 380 -11.88 15.58 -6.26
CA ALA A 380 -12.68 15.67 -5.05
C ALA A 380 -11.93 16.49 -3.97
N PRO A 381 -12.66 17.07 -2.98
CA PRO A 381 -12.08 17.92 -1.94
C PRO A 381 -11.33 17.08 -0.89
N TYR A 382 -10.20 16.50 -1.29
CA TYR A 382 -9.23 15.89 -0.38
C TYR A 382 -8.14 16.90 -0.04
N GLY A 383 -7.61 16.81 1.18
CA GLY A 383 -6.40 17.51 1.60
C GLY A 383 -5.18 17.12 0.75
N SER A 384 -4.03 17.75 1.02
CA SER A 384 -2.80 17.48 0.28
C SER A 384 -2.39 16.00 0.41
N ILE A 385 -2.35 15.29 -0.71
CA ILE A 385 -1.97 13.88 -0.77
C ILE A 385 -0.45 13.78 -0.89
N PRO A 386 0.27 13.17 0.09
CA PRO A 386 1.72 13.08 0.05
C PRO A 386 2.21 12.16 -1.07
N SER A 387 3.37 12.47 -1.64
CA SER A 387 4.00 11.60 -2.64
C SER A 387 4.52 10.30 -2.02
N TYR A 388 4.43 9.21 -2.76
CA TYR A 388 4.94 7.90 -2.33
C TYR A 388 6.23 7.55 -3.07
N HIS A 389 7.22 7.02 -2.35
CA HIS A 389 8.55 6.75 -2.89
C HIS A 389 8.85 5.25 -2.87
N ILE A 390 9.08 4.67 -4.04
CA ILE A 390 9.48 3.27 -4.19
C ILE A 390 10.94 3.26 -4.66
N PRO A 391 11.86 2.77 -3.81
CA PRO A 391 13.27 2.85 -4.13
C PRO A 391 13.68 1.99 -5.33
N PHE A 392 13.17 0.76 -5.44
CA PHE A 392 13.48 -0.18 -6.52
C PHE A 392 12.26 -1.07 -6.81
N LEU A 393 12.06 -1.43 -8.08
CA LEU A 393 11.07 -2.41 -8.50
C LEU A 393 11.57 -3.20 -9.72
N LEU A 394 11.45 -4.53 -9.67
CA LEU A 394 11.78 -5.44 -10.75
C LEU A 394 10.53 -5.72 -11.62
N GLY A 395 10.71 -5.87 -12.93
CA GLY A 395 9.60 -6.10 -13.85
C GLY A 395 9.04 -7.52 -13.74
N GLU A 396 7.72 -7.68 -13.92
CA GLU A 396 7.06 -8.99 -13.93
C GLU A 396 7.52 -9.82 -15.15
N PRO A 397 7.85 -11.11 -14.99
CA PRO A 397 8.16 -11.99 -16.11
C PRO A 397 6.92 -12.19 -17.01
N PRO A 398 7.10 -12.55 -18.29
CA PRO A 398 5.97 -12.90 -19.14
C PRO A 398 5.20 -14.07 -18.53
N GLU A 399 3.87 -13.96 -18.46
CA GLU A 399 2.98 -15.04 -18.03
C GLU A 399 3.17 -16.24 -18.98
N ASN A 400 4.04 -17.18 -18.61
CA ASN A 400 4.05 -18.48 -19.26
C ASN A 400 2.78 -19.20 -18.81
N ASN A 401 1.89 -19.48 -19.77
CA ASN A 401 0.76 -20.39 -19.60
C ASN A 401 1.21 -21.61 -18.78
N ASN A 402 0.60 -21.77 -17.61
CA ASN A 402 0.73 -22.92 -16.72
C ASN A 402 0.66 -24.23 -17.51
N PHE A 403 1.82 -24.82 -17.82
CA PHE A 403 1.96 -26.25 -18.06
C PHE A 403 2.30 -26.92 -16.73
N PHE A 404 1.35 -26.92 -15.80
CA PHE A 404 1.17 -28.06 -14.91
C PHE A 404 -0.29 -28.49 -15.01
N SER A 405 -0.48 -29.45 -15.89
CA SER A 405 -1.69 -30.25 -16.05
C SER A 405 -2.10 -30.87 -14.71
N GLY A 406 -3.25 -30.41 -14.22
CA GLY A 406 -4.33 -31.22 -13.65
C GLY A 406 -4.03 -32.08 -12.44
N THR A 407 -4.57 -31.71 -11.29
CA THR A 407 -5.51 -32.56 -10.51
C THR A 407 -6.24 -31.67 -9.49
N ASN A 408 -7.56 -31.58 -9.67
CA ASN A 408 -8.63 -31.31 -8.70
C ASN A 408 -8.49 -30.17 -7.67
N CYS A 409 -9.35 -29.17 -7.88
CA CYS A 409 -10.09 -28.43 -6.85
C CYS A 409 -10.37 -29.28 -5.60
N LEU A 410 -9.94 -28.79 -4.42
CA LEU A 410 -10.64 -28.85 -3.13
C LEU A 410 -9.94 -27.90 -2.13
N ASP A 411 -10.76 -27.19 -1.35
CA ASP A 411 -10.42 -26.26 -0.27
C ASP A 411 -9.29 -26.72 0.66
N ILE A 412 -8.20 -25.94 0.78
CA ILE A 412 -7.38 -25.83 2.01
C ILE A 412 -6.82 -24.41 2.11
N VAL A 413 -7.14 -23.72 3.21
CA VAL A 413 -6.58 -22.43 3.67
C VAL A 413 -5.05 -22.51 3.78
N PRO A 414 -4.26 -21.59 3.21
CA PRO A 414 -2.82 -21.59 3.44
C PRO A 414 -2.54 -20.92 4.79
N VAL A 415 -2.24 -21.75 5.77
CA VAL A 415 -1.45 -21.38 6.95
C VAL A 415 -0.04 -21.01 6.49
N GLU A 416 0.46 -19.92 7.08
CA GLU A 416 1.83 -19.38 7.04
C GLU A 416 2.94 -20.34 6.62
N ASN A 417 3.62 -20.01 5.51
CA ASN A 417 5.07 -19.75 5.42
C ASN A 417 5.59 -19.90 3.98
N GLY A 418 6.05 -18.80 3.37
CA GLY A 418 6.88 -18.84 2.15
C GLY A 418 6.71 -17.67 1.16
N SER A 419 6.78 -16.41 1.56
CA SER A 419 6.61 -15.24 0.66
C SER A 419 7.93 -14.60 0.18
N GLY A 420 8.84 -15.39 -0.40
CA GLY A 420 10.15 -14.87 -0.80
C GLY A 420 10.25 -14.28 -2.21
N GLU A 421 9.42 -14.75 -3.16
CA GLU A 421 9.67 -14.51 -4.59
C GLU A 421 8.59 -13.64 -5.27
N GLU A 422 7.32 -13.73 -4.86
CA GLU A 422 6.22 -12.95 -5.45
C GLU A 422 6.24 -11.46 -5.05
N GLU A 423 6.79 -11.11 -3.89
CA GLU A 423 6.83 -9.73 -3.39
C GLU A 423 7.81 -8.83 -4.15
N SER A 424 8.80 -9.39 -4.86
CA SER A 424 9.85 -8.58 -5.52
C SER A 424 9.39 -7.82 -6.77
N PHE A 425 8.30 -8.27 -7.41
CA PHE A 425 7.79 -7.72 -8.67
C PHE A 425 6.65 -6.73 -8.49
N LYS A 426 6.14 -6.60 -7.26
CA LYS A 426 5.00 -5.79 -6.88
C LYS A 426 5.35 -4.92 -5.69
N ALA A 427 5.15 -3.61 -5.82
CA ALA A 427 5.35 -2.69 -4.70
C ALA A 427 3.99 -2.36 -4.05
N PRO A 428 3.79 -2.67 -2.75
CA PRO A 428 2.63 -2.21 -2.02
C PRO A 428 2.71 -0.69 -1.81
N VAL A 429 1.59 0.00 -2.05
CA VAL A 429 1.46 1.45 -1.95
C VAL A 429 0.20 1.78 -1.18
N MET A 430 0.33 2.61 -0.14
CA MET A 430 -0.81 3.11 0.63
C MET A 430 -1.04 4.57 0.30
N ILE A 431 -2.22 4.91 -0.22
CA ILE A 431 -2.64 6.30 -0.43
C ILE A 431 -3.39 6.75 0.82
N GLU A 432 -2.89 7.79 1.48
CA GLU A 432 -3.60 8.46 2.58
C GLU A 432 -4.36 9.67 2.03
N LEU A 433 -5.68 9.67 2.18
CA LEU A 433 -6.55 10.78 1.80
C LEU A 433 -7.16 11.41 3.05
N GLU A 434 -7.29 12.72 3.07
CA GLU A 434 -7.96 13.47 4.14
C GLU A 434 -9.22 14.14 3.57
N PRO A 435 -10.41 13.50 3.67
CA PRO A 435 -11.64 14.06 3.11
C PRO A 435 -12.07 15.33 3.85
N GLN A 436 -12.23 16.41 3.11
CA GLN A 436 -12.85 17.64 3.62
C GLN A 436 -14.38 17.57 3.51
N GLU A 437 -14.87 16.72 2.62
CA GLU A 437 -16.28 16.34 2.48
C GLU A 437 -16.38 14.85 2.15
N PRO A 438 -17.48 14.17 2.52
CA PRO A 438 -17.68 12.74 2.27
C PRO A 438 -18.13 12.49 0.81
N THR A 439 -17.30 12.93 -0.14
CA THR A 439 -17.60 12.94 -1.57
C THR A 439 -16.66 11.99 -2.31
N PRO A 440 -17.17 10.89 -2.91
CA PRO A 440 -16.41 10.00 -3.78
C PRO A 440 -15.71 10.76 -4.91
N GLY A 441 -14.62 10.21 -5.45
CA GLY A 441 -13.84 10.92 -6.46
C GLY A 441 -12.83 10.08 -7.22
N LEU A 442 -12.07 10.76 -8.08
CA LEU A 442 -10.96 10.17 -8.82
C LEU A 442 -9.64 10.75 -8.30
N VAL A 443 -8.66 9.88 -8.08
CA VAL A 443 -7.28 10.24 -7.78
C VAL A 443 -6.43 9.92 -9.00
N ASP A 444 -6.00 10.96 -9.70
CA ASP A 444 -5.03 10.86 -10.78
C ASP A 444 -3.65 10.56 -10.21
N VAL A 445 -2.99 9.57 -10.81
CA VAL A 445 -1.69 9.09 -10.37
C VAL A 445 -0.65 9.41 -11.43
N PHE A 446 0.40 10.11 -11.03
CA PHE A 446 1.54 10.44 -11.87
C PHE A 446 2.77 9.71 -11.35
N ILE A 447 3.54 9.13 -12.26
CA ILE A 447 4.78 8.42 -11.96
C ILE A 447 5.97 9.18 -12.52
N GLU A 448 7.06 9.21 -11.77
CA GLU A 448 8.38 9.66 -12.20
C GLU A 448 9.41 8.63 -11.71
N THR A 449 10.16 8.00 -12.61
CA THR A 449 11.11 6.94 -12.26
C THR A 449 12.29 6.90 -13.20
N ASN A 450 13.41 6.33 -12.76
CA ASN A 450 14.57 6.12 -13.62
C ASN A 450 14.58 4.69 -14.17
N ALA A 451 14.81 4.55 -15.46
CA ALA A 451 15.11 3.25 -16.08
C ALA A 451 16.58 2.85 -15.81
N GLU A 452 16.90 1.57 -15.98
CA GLU A 452 18.26 1.05 -15.83
C GLU A 452 19.29 1.74 -16.75
N ASN A 453 18.85 2.20 -17.92
CA ASN A 453 19.67 2.95 -18.87
C ASN A 453 19.93 4.41 -18.44
N GLY A 454 19.35 4.87 -17.32
CA GLY A 454 19.47 6.22 -16.78
C GLY A 454 18.45 7.23 -17.31
N GLN A 455 17.55 6.86 -18.22
CA GLN A 455 16.48 7.73 -18.71
C GLN A 455 15.40 7.93 -17.64
N ILE A 456 14.87 9.16 -17.57
CA ILE A 456 13.74 9.49 -16.70
C ILE A 456 12.44 9.19 -17.45
N ILE A 457 11.63 8.30 -16.87
CA ILE A 457 10.28 7.98 -17.30
C ILE A 457 9.32 8.82 -16.47
N SER A 458 8.44 9.57 -17.12
CA SER A 458 7.41 10.38 -16.44
C SER A 458 6.08 10.29 -17.17
N GLY A 459 4.97 10.11 -16.47
CA GLY A 459 3.64 10.24 -17.08
C GLY A 459 2.50 9.92 -16.14
N GLN A 460 1.29 9.84 -16.68
CA GLN A 460 0.08 9.52 -15.93
C GLN A 460 -0.22 8.01 -16.02
N LEU A 461 -0.56 7.41 -14.90
CA LEU A 461 -1.04 6.04 -14.77
C LEU A 461 -2.57 6.01 -14.77
N GLN A 462 -3.16 4.81 -14.66
CA GLN A 462 -4.59 4.69 -14.46
C GLN A 462 -5.00 5.35 -13.13
N SER A 463 -5.98 6.25 -13.19
CA SER A 463 -6.53 6.90 -12.01
C SER A 463 -7.27 5.90 -11.11
N ILE A 464 -7.21 6.14 -9.81
CA ILE A 464 -7.86 5.31 -8.80
C ILE A 464 -9.19 5.95 -8.42
N THR A 465 -10.27 5.18 -8.53
CA THR A 465 -11.58 5.55 -8.00
C THR A 465 -11.58 5.44 -6.49
N VAL A 466 -12.14 6.42 -5.80
CA VAL A 466 -12.42 6.42 -4.36
C VAL A 466 -13.92 6.31 -4.20
N GLY A 467 -14.38 5.20 -3.62
CA GLY A 467 -15.79 4.93 -3.39
C GLY A 467 -16.31 5.61 -2.13
N ILE A 468 -17.63 5.63 -1.95
CA ILE A 468 -18.23 6.10 -0.70
C ILE A 468 -17.92 5.13 0.45
N GLU A 469 -17.80 3.84 0.13
CA GLU A 469 -17.45 2.78 1.08
C GLU A 469 -16.03 2.90 1.63
N ASP A 470 -15.10 3.55 0.91
CA ASP A 470 -13.74 3.83 1.42
C ASP A 470 -13.76 4.86 2.56
N MET A 471 -14.86 5.62 2.70
CA MET A 471 -15.03 6.64 3.72
C MET A 471 -15.76 6.12 4.95
N PHE A 472 -16.18 4.85 4.96
CA PHE A 472 -16.90 4.28 6.09
C PHE A 472 -15.94 4.00 7.23
N LEU A 473 -16.04 4.78 8.30
CA LEU A 473 -15.27 4.60 9.52
C LEU A 473 -16.21 4.28 10.70
N LYS A 474 -15.64 3.65 11.74
CA LYS A 474 -16.34 3.52 13.01
C LYS A 474 -16.42 4.89 13.68
N ALA A 475 -17.53 5.17 14.37
CA ALA A 475 -17.66 6.38 15.15
C ALA A 475 -16.56 6.45 16.24
N ILE A 476 -16.05 7.66 16.46
CA ILE A 476 -15.01 7.92 17.46
C ILE A 476 -15.59 7.71 18.86
N VAL A 477 -14.88 6.92 19.66
CA VAL A 477 -15.19 6.67 21.06
C VAL A 477 -14.48 7.73 21.92
N PRO A 478 -15.19 8.47 22.79
CA PRO A 478 -14.60 9.40 23.74
C PRO A 478 -13.68 8.67 24.74
N ASP A 479 -12.60 9.34 25.19
CA ASP A 479 -11.61 8.77 26.11
C ASP A 479 -12.20 8.34 27.48
N ASP A 480 -13.38 8.88 27.83
CA ASP A 480 -14.09 8.60 29.09
C ASP A 480 -14.85 7.25 29.09
N VAL A 481 -14.98 6.58 27.94
CA VAL A 481 -15.70 5.31 27.80
C VAL A 481 -14.74 4.13 27.95
N GLY A 482 -14.92 3.33 29.00
CA GLY A 482 -14.17 2.09 29.19
C GLY A 482 -14.47 1.05 28.10
N GLY A 483 -13.49 0.20 27.78
CA GLY A 483 -13.58 -0.77 26.66
C GLY A 483 -14.83 -1.66 26.70
N ASP A 484 -15.24 -2.13 27.88
CA ASP A 484 -16.42 -3.00 28.04
C ASP A 484 -17.76 -2.26 27.81
N ALA A 485 -17.77 -0.93 27.88
CA ALA A 485 -18.96 -0.08 27.68
C ALA A 485 -19.11 0.44 26.24
N VAL A 486 -18.15 0.14 25.35
CA VAL A 486 -18.14 0.62 23.96
C VAL A 486 -19.37 0.18 23.16
N PRO A 487 -19.86 -1.08 23.24
CA PRO A 487 -21.08 -1.48 22.55
C PRO A 487 -22.32 -0.72 23.03
N GLY A 488 -22.40 -0.49 24.36
CA GLY A 488 -23.38 0.36 25.03
C GLY A 488 -23.44 1.75 24.41
N TYR A 489 -22.27 2.40 24.40
CA TYR A 489 -22.09 3.74 23.87
C TYR A 489 -22.52 3.86 22.40
N TYR A 490 -22.15 2.90 21.53
CA TYR A 490 -22.54 2.97 20.13
C TYR A 490 -24.07 2.91 19.93
N ALA A 491 -24.79 2.10 20.70
CA ALA A 491 -26.24 2.01 20.59
C ALA A 491 -26.96 3.25 21.10
N ASP A 492 -26.45 3.83 22.18
CA ASP A 492 -26.93 5.11 22.70
C ASP A 492 -26.66 6.24 21.71
N LEU A 493 -25.46 6.27 21.10
CA LEU A 493 -25.08 7.21 20.06
C LEU A 493 -25.95 7.06 18.80
N PHE A 494 -26.20 5.83 18.35
CA PHE A 494 -27.10 5.57 17.22
C PHE A 494 -28.49 6.12 17.54
N SER A 495 -29.03 5.83 18.73
CA SER A 495 -30.37 6.30 19.12
C SER A 495 -30.43 7.83 19.21
N ALA A 496 -29.40 8.46 19.78
CA ALA A 496 -29.29 9.92 19.88
C ALA A 496 -29.20 10.59 18.50
N LEU A 497 -28.33 10.11 17.60
CA LEU A 497 -28.20 10.62 16.24
C LEU A 497 -29.46 10.34 15.41
N TRP A 498 -30.10 9.18 15.60
CA TRP A 498 -31.33 8.82 14.91
C TRP A 498 -32.43 9.84 15.24
N GLU A 499 -32.64 10.13 16.52
CA GLU A 499 -33.62 11.14 16.97
C GLU A 499 -33.24 12.56 16.53
N ALA A 500 -31.96 12.93 16.64
CA ALA A 500 -31.48 14.27 16.27
C ALA A 500 -31.59 14.56 14.77
N CYS A 501 -31.39 13.56 13.91
CA CYS A 501 -31.62 13.68 12.47
C CYS A 501 -33.12 13.63 12.10
N GLY A 502 -34.00 13.59 13.08
CA GLY A 502 -35.45 13.54 12.90
C GLY A 502 -36.12 14.92 12.82
N THR A 503 -37.27 14.98 12.15
CA THR A 503 -38.09 16.21 11.96
C THR A 503 -38.76 16.72 13.24
N THR A 504 -38.70 15.95 14.34
CA THR A 504 -39.47 16.19 15.57
C THR A 504 -38.63 16.68 16.75
N CYS A 505 -37.30 16.71 16.64
CA CYS A 505 -36.43 17.09 17.74
C CYS A 505 -36.01 18.57 17.67
N SER A 506 -36.12 19.26 18.81
CA SER A 506 -35.65 20.65 19.00
C SER A 506 -34.12 20.80 18.93
N THR A 507 -33.39 19.69 18.79
CA THR A 507 -31.93 19.61 18.71
C THR A 507 -31.34 20.14 17.40
N GLY A 508 -32.15 20.33 16.35
CA GLY A 508 -31.68 20.89 15.06
C GLY A 508 -31.22 22.36 15.12
N ARG A 509 -31.33 23.02 16.29
CA ARG A 509 -30.79 24.37 16.55
C ARG A 509 -29.60 24.37 17.51
N GLU A 510 -29.15 23.19 17.93
CA GLU A 510 -28.03 23.07 18.85
C GLU A 510 -26.71 22.98 18.10
N THR A 511 -25.71 23.56 18.73
CA THR A 511 -24.35 23.67 18.24
C THR A 511 -23.43 22.87 19.15
N PHE A 512 -22.66 21.96 18.55
CA PHE A 512 -21.75 21.06 19.25
C PHE A 512 -20.31 21.50 19.03
N PRO A 513 -19.51 21.73 20.09
CA PRO A 513 -18.11 22.10 19.95
C PRO A 513 -17.30 20.89 19.45
N LEU A 514 -16.38 21.15 18.53
CA LEU A 514 -15.42 20.16 18.02
C LEU A 514 -14.12 20.17 18.83
N LYS A 515 -13.35 19.08 18.73
CA LYS A 515 -12.02 18.97 19.34
C LYS A 515 -11.10 20.05 18.79
N GLY A 516 -10.49 20.84 19.68
CA GLY A 516 -9.69 22.02 19.34
C GLY A 516 -10.37 23.35 19.63
N GLY A 517 -11.66 23.35 19.99
CA GLY A 517 -12.35 24.45 20.69
C GLY A 517 -12.70 25.70 19.87
N LYS A 518 -12.41 25.71 18.55
CA LYS A 518 -12.72 26.84 17.66
C LYS A 518 -13.86 26.55 16.68
N GLY A 519 -14.06 25.28 16.31
CA GLY A 519 -15.12 24.85 15.40
C GLY A 519 -16.40 24.44 16.11
N ILE A 520 -17.52 24.72 15.46
CA ILE A 520 -18.87 24.32 15.89
C ILE A 520 -19.52 23.46 14.80
N SER A 521 -20.29 22.46 15.20
CA SER A 521 -21.08 21.59 14.32
C SER A 521 -22.56 21.69 14.64
N ALA A 522 -23.42 21.76 13.62
CA ALA A 522 -24.86 21.65 13.75
C ALA A 522 -25.35 20.42 12.97
N ILE A 523 -26.37 19.73 13.50
CA ILE A 523 -26.93 18.53 12.89
C ILE A 523 -28.11 18.93 12.00
N ASN A 524 -27.92 18.81 10.68
CA ASN A 524 -28.97 19.04 9.69
C ASN A 524 -29.48 17.71 9.13
N GLY A 525 -30.38 17.08 9.89
CA GLY A 525 -30.92 15.77 9.58
C GLY A 525 -31.72 15.68 8.28
N THR A 526 -31.45 14.65 7.49
CA THR A 526 -32.20 14.26 6.30
C THR A 526 -32.62 12.80 6.40
N ARG A 527 -33.78 12.46 5.83
CA ARG A 527 -34.35 11.12 5.83
C ARG A 527 -34.51 10.61 4.39
N SER A 528 -34.18 9.34 4.19
CA SER A 528 -34.45 8.60 2.95
C SER A 528 -34.95 7.19 3.26
N VAL A 529 -35.62 6.55 2.31
CA VAL A 529 -36.11 5.17 2.44
C VAL A 529 -35.88 4.45 1.12
N LYS A 530 -35.28 3.26 1.18
CA LYS A 530 -35.05 2.38 0.04
C LYS A 530 -35.65 1.01 0.32
N LEU A 531 -36.50 0.52 -0.58
CA LEU A 531 -36.96 -0.86 -0.56
C LEU A 531 -36.03 -1.71 -1.43
N LEU A 532 -35.55 -2.82 -0.87
CA LEU A 532 -34.68 -3.78 -1.54
C LEU A 532 -35.42 -5.11 -1.66
N GLU A 533 -35.58 -5.61 -2.88
CA GLU A 533 -36.22 -6.91 -3.15
C GLU A 533 -35.19 -8.05 -3.06
N VAL A 534 -34.62 -8.22 -1.86
CA VAL A 534 -33.54 -9.18 -1.60
C VAL A 534 -33.96 -10.14 -0.48
N PRO A 535 -33.73 -11.46 -0.62
CA PRO A 535 -33.99 -12.43 0.44
C PRO A 535 -33.13 -12.20 1.68
N ALA A 536 -33.68 -12.50 2.86
CA ALA A 536 -33.02 -12.30 4.15
C ALA A 536 -31.62 -12.95 4.25
N THR A 537 -31.44 -14.14 3.68
CA THR A 537 -30.15 -14.85 3.71
C THR A 537 -29.05 -14.11 2.96
N SER A 538 -29.38 -13.51 1.82
CA SER A 538 -28.43 -12.74 1.00
C SER A 538 -28.10 -11.42 1.68
N LEU A 539 -29.10 -10.78 2.32
CA LEU A 539 -28.88 -9.57 3.11
C LEU A 539 -27.91 -9.83 4.27
N ILE A 540 -28.16 -10.86 5.08
CA ILE A 540 -27.33 -11.18 6.25
C ILE A 540 -25.88 -11.42 5.83
N GLN A 541 -25.64 -12.19 4.76
CA GLN A 541 -24.30 -12.42 4.23
C GLN A 541 -23.60 -11.14 3.77
N ALA A 542 -24.34 -10.25 3.10
CA ALA A 542 -23.77 -9.00 2.61
C ALA A 542 -23.45 -8.03 3.77
N VAL A 543 -24.32 -7.96 4.78
CA VAL A 543 -24.07 -7.18 6.01
C VAL A 543 -22.86 -7.75 6.75
N GLU A 544 -22.77 -9.06 6.94
CA GLU A 544 -21.63 -9.72 7.59
C GLU A 544 -20.30 -9.45 6.87
N ARG A 545 -20.33 -9.41 5.53
CA ARG A 545 -19.12 -9.23 4.72
C ARG A 545 -18.64 -7.78 4.64
N TYR A 546 -19.54 -6.82 4.51
CA TYR A 546 -19.18 -5.43 4.17
C TYR A 546 -19.54 -4.41 5.26
N LEU A 547 -20.53 -4.70 6.10
CA LEU A 547 -21.05 -3.74 7.10
C LEU A 547 -20.88 -4.20 8.55
N ALA A 548 -20.41 -5.43 8.80
CA ALA A 548 -20.21 -5.98 10.15
C ALA A 548 -19.48 -5.04 11.13
N PRO A 549 -18.42 -4.30 10.74
CA PRO A 549 -17.73 -3.40 11.66
C PRO A 549 -18.59 -2.23 12.17
N PHE A 550 -19.68 -1.90 11.47
CA PHE A 550 -20.55 -0.74 11.70
C PHE A 550 -21.90 -1.13 12.29
N VAL A 551 -22.19 -2.43 12.45
CA VAL A 551 -23.41 -2.90 13.12
C VAL A 551 -23.28 -2.58 14.61
N VAL A 552 -24.34 -2.00 15.17
CA VAL A 552 -24.38 -1.53 16.56
C VAL A 552 -25.37 -2.33 17.40
N SER A 553 -26.54 -2.62 16.84
CA SER A 553 -27.53 -3.48 17.48
C SER A 553 -28.26 -4.34 16.45
N VAL A 554 -28.66 -5.52 16.90
CA VAL A 554 -29.54 -6.42 16.18
C VAL A 554 -30.73 -6.70 17.08
N ASN A 555 -31.92 -6.50 16.53
CA ASN A 555 -33.17 -6.68 17.25
C ASN A 555 -33.96 -7.87 16.66
N ASP A 556 -34.83 -8.42 17.50
CA ASP A 556 -35.73 -9.55 17.25
C ASP A 556 -35.07 -10.93 17.25
N GLU A 557 -35.62 -11.82 18.08
CA GLU A 557 -35.10 -13.16 18.36
C GLU A 557 -34.78 -14.02 17.11
N PRO A 558 -35.59 -14.01 16.02
CA PRO A 558 -35.27 -14.79 14.82
C PRO A 558 -33.98 -14.34 14.14
N LEU A 559 -33.77 -13.03 13.99
CA LEU A 559 -32.55 -12.48 13.38
C LEU A 559 -31.34 -12.65 14.30
N VAL A 560 -31.53 -12.39 15.60
CA VAL A 560 -30.50 -12.53 16.62
C VAL A 560 -29.92 -13.95 16.64
N ASN A 561 -30.78 -14.97 16.59
CA ASN A 561 -30.32 -16.37 16.59
C ASN A 561 -29.50 -16.71 15.33
N ILE A 562 -29.96 -16.29 14.14
CA ILE A 562 -29.26 -16.56 12.88
C ILE A 562 -27.86 -15.93 12.85
N VAL A 563 -27.73 -14.68 13.30
CA VAL A 563 -26.46 -13.95 13.28
C VAL A 563 -25.52 -14.45 14.39
N ARG A 564 -26.05 -14.73 15.58
CA ARG A 564 -25.27 -15.24 16.72
C ARG A 564 -24.67 -16.62 16.45
N GLU A 565 -25.38 -17.48 15.73
CA GLU A 565 -24.87 -18.79 15.31
C GLU A 565 -23.65 -18.70 14.36
N ARG A 566 -23.54 -17.61 13.59
CA ARG A 566 -22.45 -17.43 12.60
C ARG A 566 -21.19 -16.80 13.19
N GLY A 567 -21.31 -16.06 14.29
CA GLY A 567 -20.16 -15.56 15.08
C GLY A 567 -19.29 -14.50 14.41
N ILE A 568 -19.71 -13.92 13.26
CA ILE A 568 -18.95 -12.90 12.53
C ILE A 568 -19.15 -11.51 13.14
N ILE A 569 -20.37 -11.20 13.59
CA ILE A 569 -20.71 -9.94 14.26
C ILE A 569 -20.61 -10.17 15.77
N SER A 570 -19.55 -9.64 16.38
CA SER A 570 -19.33 -9.62 17.83
C SER A 570 -19.40 -8.18 18.37
N ASP A 571 -19.51 -8.04 19.70
CA ASP A 571 -19.39 -6.75 20.38
C ASP A 571 -20.51 -5.73 20.07
N ILE A 572 -21.74 -6.23 19.96
CA ILE A 572 -22.97 -5.44 19.70
C ILE A 572 -24.04 -5.67 20.78
N ILE A 573 -25.00 -4.76 20.87
CA ILE A 573 -26.15 -4.93 21.77
C ILE A 573 -27.21 -5.81 21.09
N TRP A 574 -27.54 -6.91 21.75
CA TRP A 574 -28.67 -7.77 21.40
C TRP A 574 -29.90 -7.30 22.19
N LYS A 575 -30.87 -6.68 21.51
CA LYS A 575 -32.13 -6.28 22.17
C LYS A 575 -33.17 -7.36 21.92
N ASP A 576 -33.36 -8.20 22.92
CA ASP A 576 -34.46 -9.14 22.98
C ASP A 576 -35.68 -8.43 23.58
N LEU A 577 -36.86 -8.63 23.00
CA LEU A 577 -38.14 -8.02 23.42
C LEU A 577 -38.58 -8.40 24.86
N THR A 578 -37.75 -9.09 25.64
CA THR A 578 -38.12 -9.69 26.93
C THR A 578 -37.49 -9.05 28.16
N SER A 579 -36.66 -8.01 28.03
CA SER A 579 -35.95 -7.42 29.17
C SER A 579 -36.22 -5.93 29.43
N ASP A 580 -37.43 -5.44 29.15
CA ASP A 580 -37.96 -4.18 29.72
C ASP A 580 -39.49 -4.17 29.67
N SER A 581 -40.15 -4.81 30.66
CA SER A 581 -41.48 -4.40 31.16
C SER A 581 -41.92 -5.29 32.32
N ALA A 582 -41.36 -5.05 33.50
CA ALA A 582 -42.05 -5.31 34.75
C ALA A 582 -42.12 -3.99 35.53
N HIS A 583 -43.34 -3.46 35.64
CA HIS A 583 -43.75 -2.14 36.16
C HIS A 583 -43.68 -1.03 35.08
N ASP A 584 -44.75 -0.34 34.69
CA ASP A 584 -46.01 -0.07 35.37
C ASP A 584 -47.10 0.20 34.31
N VAL A 585 -48.29 -0.38 34.50
CA VAL A 585 -49.46 -0.16 33.64
C VAL A 585 -50.35 0.86 34.35
N THR A 586 -50.40 2.10 33.87
CA THR A 586 -51.68 2.85 33.84
C THR A 586 -51.64 4.06 32.89
N ALA A 587 -52.39 3.93 31.79
CA ALA A 587 -53.16 4.97 31.08
C ALA A 587 -52.52 6.35 30.81
N LEU A 588 -52.14 6.60 29.55
CA LEU A 588 -52.79 7.64 28.74
C LEU A 588 -52.61 7.36 27.24
N ASP A 589 -53.71 7.03 26.57
CA ASP A 589 -53.84 7.04 25.11
C ASP A 589 -53.65 8.46 24.57
N THR A 590 -52.84 8.65 23.52
CA THR A 590 -53.27 9.24 22.23
C THR A 590 -52.17 9.15 21.15
N SER A 591 -52.51 8.49 20.04
CA SER A 591 -51.95 8.58 18.68
C SER A 591 -50.46 8.25 18.41
N PHE A 592 -50.15 6.96 18.27
CA PHE A 592 -49.13 6.50 17.31
C PHE A 592 -49.86 5.88 16.12
N ASP A 593 -50.06 6.67 15.05
CA ASP A 593 -50.48 6.13 13.76
C ASP A 593 -49.22 5.64 13.03
N SER A 594 -48.83 4.40 13.34
CA SER A 594 -47.74 3.68 12.66
C SER A 594 -48.29 2.38 12.08
N GLY A 595 -49.25 2.51 11.16
CA GLY A 595 -49.59 1.43 10.24
C GLY A 595 -48.62 1.39 9.05
N PRO A 596 -48.33 0.21 8.46
CA PRO A 596 -47.59 0.14 7.21
C PRO A 596 -48.42 0.80 6.09
N LEU A 597 -47.85 1.79 5.42
CA LEU A 597 -48.46 2.41 4.24
C LEU A 597 -48.46 1.40 3.08
N TYR A 598 -49.57 0.68 2.92
CA TYR A 598 -49.84 -0.10 1.71
C TYR A 598 -50.21 0.83 0.56
N LEU A 599 -49.44 0.79 -0.52
CA LEU A 599 -49.81 1.42 -1.78
C LEU A 599 -50.95 0.60 -2.41
N LYS A 600 -52.20 1.02 -2.18
CA LYS A 600 -53.38 0.46 -2.84
C LYS A 600 -53.41 0.96 -4.29
N TYR A 601 -52.99 0.11 -5.23
CA TYR A 601 -53.45 0.24 -6.61
C TYR A 601 -54.90 -0.27 -6.65
N THR A 602 -55.84 0.65 -6.84
CA THR A 602 -57.19 0.31 -7.25
C THR A 602 -57.14 0.02 -8.75
N ASP A 603 -57.20 -1.26 -9.12
CA ASP A 603 -57.74 -1.63 -10.42
C ASP A 603 -58.94 -2.55 -10.18
N ASP A 604 -60.04 -2.12 -10.77
CA ASP A 604 -61.38 -2.66 -10.63
C ASP A 604 -61.54 -3.97 -11.42
N GLU A 605 -62.40 -4.82 -10.84
CA GLU A 605 -63.22 -5.86 -11.47
C GLU A 605 -62.58 -7.18 -11.97
N HIS A 606 -62.90 -8.22 -11.19
CA HIS A 606 -63.15 -9.62 -11.57
C HIS A 606 -61.97 -10.48 -12.03
N GLU A 607 -61.46 -11.34 -11.14
CA GLU A 607 -61.69 -12.78 -11.21
C GLU A 607 -61.15 -13.52 -9.97
N GLN A 608 -61.85 -14.58 -9.62
CA GLN A 608 -61.74 -15.33 -8.39
C GLN A 608 -60.57 -16.32 -8.49
N ALA A 609 -59.42 -15.97 -7.92
CA ALA A 609 -58.34 -16.92 -7.66
C ALA A 609 -57.64 -16.60 -6.34
N THR A 610 -57.58 -17.61 -5.48
CA THR A 610 -56.81 -17.70 -4.24
C THR A 610 -55.38 -17.18 -4.39
N HIS A 611 -55.14 -15.94 -3.96
CA HIS A 611 -53.82 -15.48 -3.53
C HIS A 611 -53.87 -15.27 -2.02
N SER A 612 -53.37 -16.28 -1.31
CA SER A 612 -53.01 -16.19 0.10
C SER A 612 -52.13 -14.96 0.31
N HIS A 613 -52.61 -13.98 1.08
CA HIS A 613 -51.76 -12.97 1.69
C HIS A 613 -50.74 -13.69 2.59
N THR A 614 -49.57 -14.01 2.06
CA THR A 614 -48.40 -14.32 2.86
C THR A 614 -48.07 -13.06 3.64
N SER A 615 -48.45 -13.03 4.91
CA SER A 615 -47.94 -12.04 5.85
C SER A 615 -46.41 -12.10 5.79
N ASN A 616 -45.74 -11.09 5.21
CA ASN A 616 -44.29 -10.96 5.32
C ASN A 616 -43.96 -10.93 6.81
N LYS A 617 -43.42 -12.04 7.34
CA LYS A 617 -42.99 -12.07 8.73
C LYS A 617 -41.72 -11.23 8.80
N ASN A 618 -41.76 -10.18 9.61
CA ASN A 618 -40.57 -9.42 9.95
C ASN A 618 -39.64 -10.34 10.76
N ILE A 619 -38.41 -10.51 10.27
CA ILE A 619 -37.38 -11.37 10.87
C ILE A 619 -36.60 -10.58 11.92
N GLY A 620 -36.38 -9.28 11.68
CA GLY A 620 -35.76 -8.38 12.65
C GLY A 620 -35.18 -7.11 12.07
N PHE A 621 -34.43 -6.37 12.88
CA PHE A 621 -33.77 -5.12 12.47
C PHE A 621 -32.25 -5.17 12.66
N PHE A 622 -31.52 -4.65 11.66
CA PHE A 622 -30.13 -4.21 11.84
C PHE A 622 -30.08 -2.69 12.04
N HIS A 623 -29.34 -2.24 13.05
CA HIS A 623 -28.96 -0.85 13.24
C HIS A 623 -27.47 -0.68 12.95
N ILE A 624 -27.17 0.20 11.99
CA ILE A 624 -25.81 0.40 11.48
C ILE A 624 -25.45 1.88 11.60
N LEU A 625 -24.33 2.16 12.25
CA LEU A 625 -23.78 3.50 12.46
C LEU A 625 -22.45 3.64 11.71
N ILE A 626 -22.45 4.48 10.68
CA ILE A 626 -21.26 4.78 9.89
C ILE A 626 -20.86 6.22 10.14
N PHE A 627 -19.61 6.42 10.52
CA PHE A 627 -19.00 7.75 10.56
C PHE A 627 -18.41 8.08 9.19
N LEU A 628 -18.72 9.28 8.70
CA LEU A 628 -18.25 9.83 7.43
C LEU A 628 -17.36 11.05 7.70
N PRO A 629 -16.04 10.97 7.41
CA PRO A 629 -15.15 12.11 7.49
C PRO A 629 -15.67 13.32 6.68
N PRO A 630 -15.50 14.55 7.18
CA PRO A 630 -14.73 14.90 8.37
C PRO A 630 -15.51 14.81 9.71
N ARG A 631 -16.86 14.80 9.69
CA ARG A 631 -17.68 14.92 10.93
C ARG A 631 -19.13 14.41 10.81
N PHE A 632 -19.48 13.78 9.70
CA PHE A 632 -20.85 13.43 9.34
C PHE A 632 -21.15 11.98 9.69
N HIS A 633 -22.42 11.62 9.62
CA HIS A 633 -22.93 10.32 10.05
C HIS A 633 -23.95 9.79 9.06
N LEU A 634 -23.89 8.49 8.80
CA LEU A 634 -24.85 7.75 7.99
C LEU A 634 -25.42 6.61 8.83
N LEU A 635 -26.74 6.61 9.00
CA LEU A 635 -27.47 5.66 9.84
C LEU A 635 -28.38 4.81 8.98
N PHE A 636 -28.29 3.49 9.12
CA PHE A 636 -29.25 2.57 8.53
C PHE A 636 -30.05 1.84 9.61
N GLN A 637 -31.36 1.79 9.39
CA GLN A 637 -32.25 0.84 10.04
C GLN A 637 -32.81 -0.08 8.95
N MET A 638 -32.29 -1.31 8.88
CA MET A 638 -32.71 -2.30 7.89
C MET A 638 -33.74 -3.23 8.53
N GLU A 639 -34.99 -3.15 8.07
CA GLU A 639 -36.08 -4.04 8.46
C GLU A 639 -36.08 -5.25 7.52
N VAL A 640 -35.74 -6.42 8.05
CA VAL A 640 -35.50 -7.64 7.28
C VAL A 640 -36.77 -8.48 7.23
N CYS A 641 -37.33 -8.69 6.05
CA CYS A 641 -38.42 -9.65 5.82
C CYS A 641 -37.90 -10.83 4.99
N ASP A 642 -38.73 -11.89 4.87
CA ASP A 642 -38.37 -13.11 4.13
C ASP A 642 -37.92 -12.83 2.68
N LEU A 643 -38.61 -11.91 1.99
CA LEU A 643 -38.43 -11.66 0.54
C LEU A 643 -37.97 -10.23 0.20
N SER A 644 -37.96 -9.32 1.17
CA SER A 644 -37.58 -7.93 0.96
C SER A 644 -37.00 -7.30 2.21
N THR A 645 -36.27 -6.21 2.04
CA THR A 645 -35.69 -5.44 3.14
C THR A 645 -36.01 -3.97 2.95
N LEU A 646 -36.57 -3.34 3.98
CA LEU A 646 -36.82 -1.90 3.98
C LEU A 646 -35.70 -1.18 4.73
N VAL A 647 -34.91 -0.38 4.02
CA VAL A 647 -33.80 0.39 4.58
C VAL A 647 -34.27 1.82 4.82
N ARG A 648 -34.39 2.20 6.09
CA ARG A 648 -34.60 3.60 6.50
C ARG A 648 -33.24 4.23 6.74
N ILE A 649 -32.97 5.34 6.08
CA ILE A 649 -31.68 6.04 6.10
C ILE A 649 -31.86 7.40 6.78
N ARG A 650 -30.97 7.72 7.71
CA ARG A 650 -30.82 9.07 8.26
C ARG A 650 -29.38 9.54 8.15
N THR A 651 -29.17 10.80 7.78
CA THR A 651 -27.85 11.41 7.65
C THR A 651 -27.91 12.89 8.02
N ASP A 652 -26.81 13.44 8.54
CA ASP A 652 -26.60 14.86 8.75
C ASP A 652 -25.92 15.55 7.54
N HIS A 653 -25.69 14.80 6.45
CA HIS A 653 -25.14 15.27 5.19
C HIS A 653 -25.90 14.71 3.99
N TRP A 654 -26.96 15.40 3.57
CA TRP A 654 -27.82 14.94 2.46
C TRP A 654 -27.10 14.64 1.12
N PRO A 655 -26.01 15.33 0.71
CA PRO A 655 -25.37 15.05 -0.58
C PRO A 655 -24.83 13.62 -0.69
N CYS A 656 -24.49 12.95 0.42
CA CYS A 656 -23.99 11.59 0.37
C CYS A 656 -25.05 10.59 -0.13
N LEU A 657 -26.35 10.90 0.03
CA LEU A 657 -27.44 10.01 -0.36
C LEU A 657 -27.42 9.64 -1.84
N ALA A 658 -26.92 10.54 -2.70
CA ALA A 658 -26.76 10.29 -4.13
C ALA A 658 -25.83 9.09 -4.44
N TYR A 659 -24.91 8.76 -3.53
CA TYR A 659 -23.97 7.65 -3.69
C TYR A 659 -24.43 6.39 -2.94
N ILE A 660 -25.36 6.53 -1.97
CA ILE A 660 -25.81 5.41 -1.14
C ILE A 660 -26.79 4.51 -1.89
N ASP A 661 -27.60 5.05 -2.80
CA ASP A 661 -28.51 4.23 -3.60
C ASP A 661 -27.76 3.19 -4.43
N ASP A 662 -26.73 3.61 -5.17
CA ASP A 662 -25.88 2.72 -5.98
C ASP A 662 -25.11 1.71 -5.09
N TYR A 663 -24.64 2.16 -3.93
CA TYR A 663 -23.95 1.30 -2.96
C TYR A 663 -24.87 0.19 -2.43
N LEU A 664 -26.08 0.53 -2.00
CA LEU A 664 -27.04 -0.44 -1.48
C LEU A 664 -27.47 -1.44 -2.55
N GLU A 665 -27.62 -1.02 -3.81
CA GLU A 665 -27.89 -1.96 -4.90
C GLU A 665 -26.70 -2.88 -5.15
N ALA A 666 -25.48 -2.34 -5.23
CA ALA A 666 -24.26 -3.10 -5.48
C ALA A 666 -23.94 -4.11 -4.36
N LEU A 667 -24.35 -3.84 -3.12
CA LEU A 667 -24.12 -4.68 -1.95
C LEU A 667 -24.58 -6.14 -2.13
N PHE A 668 -25.58 -6.38 -2.99
CA PHE A 668 -26.19 -7.70 -3.21
C PHE A 668 -25.87 -8.34 -4.56
N PHE A 669 -25.29 -7.60 -5.50
CA PHE A 669 -24.85 -8.11 -6.81
C PHE A 669 -23.34 -8.41 -6.88
N ALA A 670 -22.62 -8.25 -5.76
CA ALA A 670 -21.16 -8.32 -5.66
C ALA A 670 -20.58 -9.71 -5.37
#